data_AF-A0AAW2BYL4-F1
#
_entry.id   AF-A0AAW2BYL4-F1
#
_cell.length_a   1.000
_cell.length_b   1.000
_cell.length_c   1.000
_cell.angle_alpha   90.00
_cell.angle_beta   90.00
_cell.angle_gamma   90.00
#
_symmetry.space_group_name_H-M   'P 1'
#
loop_
_entity.id
_entity.type
_entity.pdbx_description
1 polymer ?
#
loop_
_entity_poly.entity_id
_entity_poly.type
_entity_poly.pdbx_seq_one_letter_code
_entity_poly.pdbx_strand_id
1 'polypeptide(L)'
;MVDAVVTVFLDNLLKALSEESRILVEFRDQFEKLQSELLLMQGFLKDADRLKRKQQVLHTIMVNLRELIFEAEDVLLDCQHQSRDNDPFSTGWFMCIYPKNLPFQYQTGKRLKIINEKIIKIKTDIGPYLGVSIFNQPDQNESFPRWSSPVYDHTQVVGLEGDKRKIKDWVFNADDGILGIGVVGMGGLGKTTIAHEVFNDREVEAHFERRMWVSVSQTFTVEQIMRSMLRNLGDASSGDDQGELLRKINQYLIGKRYLIVMDDVWSEDVAWWQRILEGLPKGNGSTVIITSRNEKVVRKMGVKEDKIHWPTCLSRSDSWLLFRKIAFAASGGECKFPELENIGKEIVVKCKGLPLAIKVVGGMMLCKPPRRHEWKRISDHFRNELAENDDSESGLRATLQLSYDELPSYLKSCFLCFSIFPEDCVIGKDQLVRWWIGEGFVPLRGGRSTTEAGEDCFSGLTNRCLIEVVDKTYNGTIYNCTIHDMVRDLVLKVAEDDAFYNEKGSSCRHLGIQNDLGPKHLIANQKLRALLSTNKTAEVNKIASSMAKKLHESRYLRVLDVSRSIFEASLSGTLNQIGSLQHLTYLSLSNTHPLIQLPPSLEKISHLQILDVSYCQNLKMLPSYIVTFKKLKVLDVSHCGSLECLPKGLGRLSNLEVLLGFRPARSSQLEGCRIGELRNLTKLRTLGLQITRADEIGDNEVNALINLQELQYLSMSCFDSHGSDLINKVDKLFPPQQLHELCLKFYPGKTSPMWLNPISLPFLKFLSISSGDIAEMNERFRGDVNTVWKIEALMLESLSNLGVEWLMVQRVMPSLRVVNVSWCPELGSFPVDDFGFRGGVWKKEEHRS
;
A
#
# COMPACT_ATOMS: atom_id res chain seq x y z
N MET A 1 16.49 -11.41 -7.45
CA MET A 1 16.18 -11.05 -6.05
C MET A 1 17.39 -11.19 -5.13
N VAL A 2 18.36 -12.07 -5.42
CA VAL A 2 19.47 -12.35 -4.49
C VAL A 2 20.30 -11.11 -4.17
N ASP A 3 20.56 -10.26 -5.17
CA ASP A 3 21.23 -8.97 -4.98
C ASP A 3 20.54 -8.06 -3.95
N ALA A 4 19.20 -8.04 -3.96
CA ALA A 4 18.41 -7.28 -3.01
C ALA A 4 18.58 -7.79 -1.58
N VAL A 5 18.49 -9.11 -1.40
CA VAL A 5 18.64 -9.78 -0.10
C VAL A 5 20.06 -9.58 0.44
N VAL A 6 21.08 -9.69 -0.42
CA VAL A 6 22.48 -9.44 -0.06
C VAL A 6 22.69 -7.98 0.37
N THR A 7 22.14 -7.02 -0.38
CA THR A 7 22.27 -5.59 -0.06
C THR A 7 21.65 -5.26 1.30
N VAL A 8 20.43 -5.74 1.56
CA VAL A 8 19.75 -5.56 2.85
C VAL A 8 20.54 -6.21 3.99
N PHE A 9 21.05 -7.43 3.78
CA PHE A 9 21.86 -8.11 4.78
C PHE A 9 23.16 -7.36 5.08
N LEU A 10 23.87 -6.85 4.07
CA LEU A 10 25.10 -6.08 4.24
C LEU A 10 24.85 -4.79 5.03
N ASP A 11 23.76 -4.07 4.75
CA ASP A 11 23.38 -2.88 5.50
C ASP A 11 23.05 -3.18 6.96
N ASN A 12 22.39 -4.30 7.22
CA ASN A 12 22.07 -4.74 8.58
C ASN A 12 23.33 -5.21 9.32
N LEU A 13 24.22 -5.90 8.62
CA LEU A 13 25.49 -6.37 9.16
C LEU A 13 26.42 -5.21 9.52
N LEU A 14 26.51 -4.19 8.66
CA LEU A 14 27.26 -2.97 8.94
C LEU A 14 26.77 -2.27 10.21
N LYS A 15 25.46 -2.13 10.37
CA LYS A 15 24.86 -1.56 11.59
C LYS A 15 25.17 -2.42 12.80
N ALA A 16 24.98 -3.73 12.69
CA ALA A 16 25.27 -4.65 13.79
C ALA A 16 26.74 -4.61 14.21
N LEU A 17 27.69 -4.55 13.26
CA LEU A 17 29.12 -4.45 13.55
C LEU A 17 29.52 -3.10 14.16
N SER A 18 28.75 -2.04 13.89
CA SER A 18 28.94 -0.73 14.53
C SER A 18 28.37 -0.67 15.96
N GLU A 19 27.41 -1.53 16.29
CA GLU A 19 26.89 -1.70 17.65
C GLU A 19 27.87 -2.64 18.40
N GLU A 20 28.75 -2.11 19.25
CA GLU A 20 29.80 -2.85 20.00
C GLU A 20 29.24 -3.88 21.01
N SER A 21 28.57 -4.94 20.53
CA SER A 21 28.00 -5.99 21.37
C SER A 21 29.01 -7.10 21.63
N ARG A 22 29.11 -7.55 22.89
CA ARG A 22 30.11 -8.54 23.34
C ARG A 22 30.09 -9.85 22.54
N ILE A 23 28.91 -10.32 22.13
CA ILE A 23 28.76 -11.57 21.37
C ILE A 23 29.04 -11.36 19.88
N LEU A 24 28.73 -10.18 19.32
CA LEU A 24 29.09 -9.86 17.94
C LEU A 24 30.62 -9.75 17.78
N VAL A 25 31.32 -9.25 18.81
CA VAL A 25 32.79 -9.20 18.83
C VAL A 25 33.40 -10.61 18.75
N GLU A 26 32.80 -11.62 19.40
CA GLU A 26 33.30 -13.01 19.37
C GLU A 26 33.21 -13.67 17.98
N PHE A 27 32.25 -13.27 17.15
CA PHE A 27 32.06 -13.79 15.79
C PHE A 27 32.47 -12.80 14.69
N ARG A 28 33.09 -11.68 15.07
CA ARG A 28 33.41 -10.56 14.17
C ARG A 28 34.18 -11.01 12.94
N ASP A 29 35.23 -11.83 13.11
CA ASP A 29 36.03 -12.35 11.99
C ASP A 29 35.19 -13.14 10.97
N GLN A 30 34.21 -13.93 11.44
CA GLN A 30 33.34 -14.70 10.55
C GLN A 30 32.36 -13.80 9.80
N PHE A 31 31.85 -12.77 10.46
CA PHE A 31 30.94 -11.79 9.87
C PHE A 31 31.65 -10.85 8.88
N GLU A 32 32.85 -10.37 9.20
CA GLU A 32 33.68 -9.56 8.29
C GLU A 32 34.12 -10.38 7.07
N LYS A 33 34.43 -11.68 7.26
CA LYS A 33 34.67 -12.60 6.14
C LYS A 33 33.44 -12.75 5.25
N LEU A 34 32.27 -12.99 5.84
CA LEU A 34 31.00 -13.10 5.12
C LEU A 34 30.71 -11.81 4.34
N GLN A 35 30.86 -10.65 4.99
CA GLN A 35 30.68 -9.34 4.39
C GLN A 35 31.56 -9.15 3.16
N SER A 36 32.86 -9.47 3.30
CA SER A 36 33.84 -9.34 2.22
C SER A 36 33.49 -10.21 1.02
N GLU A 37 33.06 -11.45 1.25
CA GLU A 37 32.65 -12.34 0.17
C GLU A 37 31.40 -11.82 -0.53
N LEU A 38 30.38 -11.38 0.21
CA LEU A 38 29.14 -10.88 -0.36
C LEU A 38 29.31 -9.58 -1.15
N LEU A 39 30.15 -8.65 -0.66
CA LEU A 39 30.51 -7.43 -1.39
C LEU A 39 31.17 -7.76 -2.75
N LEU A 40 32.04 -8.77 -2.80
CA LEU A 40 32.64 -9.23 -4.05
C LEU A 40 31.61 -9.86 -4.99
N MET A 41 30.58 -10.53 -4.45
CA MET A 41 29.53 -11.14 -5.24
C MET A 41 28.58 -10.12 -5.87
N GLN A 42 28.31 -9.00 -5.20
CA GLN A 42 27.42 -7.94 -5.72
C GLN A 42 27.78 -7.48 -7.15
N GLY A 43 29.08 -7.47 -7.49
CA GLY A 43 29.56 -7.10 -8.82
C GLY A 43 29.00 -7.95 -9.97
N PHE A 44 28.54 -9.17 -9.71
CA PHE A 44 27.98 -10.06 -10.74
C PHE A 44 26.57 -10.60 -10.44
N LEU A 45 26.02 -10.37 -9.25
CA LEU A 45 24.68 -10.89 -8.89
C LEU A 45 23.58 -10.35 -9.79
N LYS A 46 23.72 -9.13 -10.29
CA LYS A 46 22.74 -8.52 -11.21
C LYS A 46 22.70 -9.23 -12.57
N ASP A 47 23.86 -9.57 -13.12
CA ASP A 47 23.95 -10.33 -14.37
C ASP A 47 23.53 -11.79 -14.16
N ALA A 48 23.90 -12.39 -13.01
CA ALA A 48 23.45 -13.72 -12.64
C ALA A 48 21.91 -13.80 -12.54
N ASP A 49 21.26 -12.80 -11.93
CA ASP A 49 19.80 -12.72 -11.83
C ASP A 49 19.12 -12.61 -13.21
N ARG A 50 19.79 -12.01 -14.21
CA ARG A 50 19.29 -11.95 -15.60
C ARG A 50 19.47 -13.30 -16.31
N LEU A 51 20.64 -13.91 -16.17
CA LEU A 51 20.99 -15.15 -16.89
C LEU A 51 20.34 -16.40 -16.29
N LYS A 52 19.92 -16.37 -15.03
CA LYS A 52 19.36 -17.55 -14.33
C LYS A 52 18.19 -18.20 -15.07
N ARG A 53 17.42 -17.45 -15.86
CA ARG A 53 16.30 -17.99 -16.65
C ARG A 53 16.72 -18.90 -17.78
N LYS A 54 17.87 -18.62 -18.40
CA LYS A 54 18.38 -19.39 -19.54
C LYS A 54 19.21 -20.60 -19.08
N GLN A 55 19.53 -20.68 -17.78
CA GLN A 55 20.43 -21.69 -17.22
C GLN A 55 19.93 -22.24 -15.88
N GLN A 56 19.41 -23.47 -15.90
CA GLN A 56 18.88 -24.15 -14.71
C GLN A 56 19.90 -24.32 -13.57
N VAL A 57 21.19 -24.50 -13.91
CA VAL A 57 22.25 -24.63 -12.91
C VAL A 57 22.45 -23.32 -12.17
N LEU A 58 22.52 -22.20 -12.91
CA LEU A 58 22.64 -20.86 -12.34
C LEU A 58 21.43 -20.50 -11.48
N HIS A 59 20.22 -20.87 -11.91
CA HIS A 59 19.01 -20.75 -11.10
C HIS A 59 19.15 -21.45 -9.74
N THR A 60 19.57 -22.72 -9.75
CA THR A 60 19.75 -23.52 -8.53
C THR A 60 20.81 -22.91 -7.59
N ILE A 61 21.91 -22.39 -8.13
CA ILE A 61 22.95 -21.69 -7.37
C ILE A 61 22.38 -20.43 -6.69
N MET A 62 21.61 -19.63 -7.42
CA MET A 62 21.02 -18.38 -6.91
C MET A 62 20.00 -18.64 -5.79
N VAL A 63 19.16 -19.68 -5.93
CA VAL A 63 18.22 -20.12 -4.88
C VAL A 63 18.98 -20.52 -3.60
N ASN A 64 20.05 -21.31 -3.74
CA ASN A 64 20.87 -21.75 -2.61
C ASN A 64 21.58 -20.58 -1.91
N LEU A 65 22.12 -19.63 -2.69
CA LEU A 65 22.76 -18.44 -2.14
C LEU A 65 21.79 -17.63 -1.29
N ARG A 66 20.59 -17.36 -1.81
CA ARG A 66 19.54 -16.64 -1.07
C ARG A 66 19.21 -17.32 0.25
N GLU A 67 19.03 -18.63 0.26
CA GLU A 67 18.73 -19.37 1.49
C GLU A 67 19.85 -19.25 2.53
N LEU A 68 21.12 -19.21 2.10
CA LEU A 68 22.25 -18.99 2.98
C LEU A 68 22.29 -17.57 3.55
N ILE A 69 21.93 -16.55 2.75
CA ILE A 69 21.84 -15.17 3.27
C ILE A 69 20.78 -15.07 4.35
N PHE A 70 19.63 -15.69 4.12
CA PHE A 70 18.57 -15.72 5.12
C PHE A 70 19.00 -16.44 6.40
N GLU A 71 19.68 -17.58 6.29
CA GLU A 71 20.22 -18.26 7.46
C GLU A 71 21.26 -17.41 8.21
N ALA A 72 22.12 -16.69 7.47
CA ALA A 72 23.10 -15.78 8.06
C ALA A 72 22.45 -14.62 8.80
N GLU A 73 21.36 -14.09 8.25
CA GLU A 73 20.58 -13.02 8.85
C GLU A 73 19.86 -13.47 10.12
N ASP A 74 19.28 -14.68 10.11
CA ASP A 74 18.64 -15.29 11.28
C ASP A 74 19.67 -15.45 12.41
N VAL A 75 20.88 -15.92 12.08
CA VAL A 75 22.00 -16.04 13.05
C VAL A 75 22.46 -14.67 13.57
N LEU A 76 22.59 -13.67 12.71
CA LEU A 76 22.99 -12.32 13.11
C LEU A 76 22.03 -11.74 14.16
N LEU A 77 20.73 -11.92 13.95
CA LEU A 77 19.70 -11.46 14.86
C LEU A 77 19.70 -12.24 16.18
N ASP A 78 19.91 -13.56 16.14
CA ASP A 78 20.08 -14.39 17.35
C ASP A 78 21.28 -13.89 18.19
N CYS A 79 22.39 -13.51 17.56
CA CYS A 79 23.55 -12.92 18.24
C CYS A 79 23.21 -11.57 18.90
N GLN A 80 22.44 -10.71 18.22
CA GLN A 80 22.01 -9.43 18.76
C GLN A 80 21.11 -9.61 19.99
N HIS A 81 20.21 -10.59 19.97
CA HIS A 81 19.35 -10.92 21.11
C HIS A 81 20.14 -11.38 22.34
N GLN A 82 21.03 -12.36 22.16
CA GLN A 82 21.79 -12.95 23.26
C GLN A 82 22.73 -11.94 23.94
N SER A 83 23.13 -10.89 23.22
CA SER A 83 24.02 -9.84 23.76
C SER A 83 23.35 -8.96 24.83
N ARG A 84 22.01 -8.90 24.85
CA ARG A 84 21.22 -8.03 25.75
C ARG A 84 20.74 -8.69 27.04
N ASP A 85 20.56 -10.01 27.06
CA ASP A 85 20.22 -10.74 28.30
C ASP A 85 21.38 -10.74 29.32
N ASN A 86 22.57 -10.32 28.90
CA ASN A 86 23.74 -10.10 29.76
C ASN A 86 23.85 -8.61 30.17
N ASP A 87 22.94 -8.13 31.00
CA ASP A 87 23.00 -6.76 31.53
C ASP A 87 24.19 -6.59 32.53
N PRO A 88 24.94 -5.46 32.53
CA PRO A 88 26.16 -5.27 33.33
C PRO A 88 25.93 -5.14 34.85
N PHE A 89 24.67 -5.06 35.32
CA PHE A 89 24.33 -4.82 36.72
C PHE A 89 24.18 -6.07 37.59
N SER A 90 24.40 -7.27 37.04
CA SER A 90 24.50 -8.51 37.84
C SER A 90 25.92 -8.71 38.41
N THR A 91 26.46 -7.70 39.09
CA THR A 91 27.71 -7.83 39.85
C THR A 91 27.47 -8.62 41.13
N GLY A 92 27.47 -9.94 41.01
CA GLY A 92 27.64 -10.88 42.13
C GLY A 92 28.82 -11.78 41.85
N TRP A 93 29.79 -11.82 42.76
CA TRP A 93 31.10 -12.50 42.69
C TRP A 93 31.08 -14.03 42.47
N PHE A 94 29.99 -14.63 41.99
CA PHE A 94 29.77 -16.08 41.88
C PHE A 94 29.51 -16.58 40.44
N MET A 95 30.18 -16.01 39.43
CA MET A 95 30.19 -16.54 38.04
C MET A 95 31.51 -17.22 37.66
N CYS A 96 32.20 -17.83 38.62
CA CYS A 96 33.18 -18.86 38.34
C CYS A 96 32.43 -20.21 38.39
N ILE A 97 32.53 -20.98 37.30
CA ILE A 97 32.01 -22.35 37.09
C ILE A 97 30.63 -22.38 36.38
N TYR A 98 30.69 -22.62 35.05
CA TYR A 98 29.62 -22.75 34.03
C TYR A 98 29.19 -21.49 33.23
N PRO A 99 29.78 -21.26 32.04
CA PRO A 99 29.27 -20.27 31.09
C PRO A 99 27.96 -20.78 30.47
N LYS A 100 26.83 -20.14 30.78
CA LYS A 100 25.49 -20.48 30.23
C LYS A 100 25.40 -20.35 28.69
N ASN A 101 26.41 -19.81 28.02
CA ASN A 101 26.41 -19.52 26.57
C ASN A 101 27.30 -20.43 25.71
N LEU A 102 28.03 -21.40 26.28
CA LEU A 102 28.92 -22.30 25.52
C LEU A 102 28.22 -23.11 24.41
N PRO A 103 27.04 -23.71 24.65
CA PRO A 103 26.31 -24.44 23.61
C PRO A 103 25.86 -23.54 22.46
N PHE A 104 25.38 -22.33 22.76
CA PHE A 104 25.01 -21.32 21.76
C PHE A 104 26.24 -20.88 20.97
N GLN A 105 27.33 -20.53 21.64
CA GLN A 105 28.56 -20.08 21.00
C GLN A 105 29.12 -21.13 20.04
N TYR A 106 29.17 -22.40 20.47
CA TYR A 106 29.63 -23.49 19.63
C TYR A 106 28.70 -23.73 18.43
N GLN A 107 27.37 -23.77 18.65
CA GLN A 107 26.40 -23.99 17.57
C GLN A 107 26.42 -22.85 16.55
N THR A 108 26.39 -21.59 17.01
CA THR A 108 26.42 -20.39 16.18
C THR A 108 27.74 -20.29 15.40
N GLY A 109 28.88 -20.50 16.07
CA GLY A 109 30.18 -20.50 15.40
C GLY A 109 30.29 -21.61 14.34
N LYS A 110 29.76 -22.81 14.61
CA LYS A 110 29.70 -23.89 13.62
C LYS A 110 28.79 -23.54 12.44
N ARG A 111 27.62 -22.96 12.69
CA ARG A 111 26.67 -22.53 11.64
C ARG A 111 27.30 -21.46 10.74
N LEU A 112 27.91 -20.42 11.30
CA LEU A 112 28.56 -19.35 10.54
C LEU A 112 29.73 -19.88 9.67
N LYS A 113 30.55 -20.80 10.20
CA LYS A 113 31.61 -21.44 9.41
C LYS A 113 31.04 -22.19 8.20
N ILE A 114 29.99 -22.99 8.41
CA ILE A 114 29.32 -23.73 7.33
C ILE A 114 28.73 -22.78 6.29
N ILE A 115 28.11 -21.68 6.72
CA ILE A 115 27.55 -20.65 5.81
C ILE A 115 28.68 -20.05 4.96
N ASN A 116 29.77 -19.59 5.60
CA ASN A 116 30.92 -19.03 4.91
C ASN A 116 31.53 -20.02 3.90
N GLU A 117 31.74 -21.28 4.29
CA GLU A 117 32.27 -22.32 3.39
C GLU A 117 31.37 -22.54 2.17
N LYS A 118 30.05 -22.59 2.35
CA LYS A 118 29.10 -22.76 1.24
C LYS A 118 29.06 -21.53 0.33
N ILE A 119 29.12 -20.31 0.87
CA ILE A 119 29.12 -19.08 0.06
C ILE A 119 30.39 -18.98 -0.78
N ILE A 120 31.55 -19.32 -0.21
CA ILE A 120 32.82 -19.38 -0.96
C ILE A 120 32.73 -20.39 -2.10
N LYS A 121 32.14 -21.57 -1.85
CA LYS A 121 31.92 -22.58 -2.89
C LYS A 121 30.99 -22.08 -4.00
N ILE A 122 29.89 -21.40 -3.64
CA ILE A 122 28.98 -20.82 -4.63
C ILE A 122 29.70 -19.78 -5.51
N LYS A 123 30.54 -18.93 -4.90
CA LYS A 123 31.34 -17.94 -5.62
C LYS A 123 32.30 -18.60 -6.63
N THR A 124 32.88 -19.76 -6.31
CA THR A 124 33.71 -20.49 -7.27
C THR A 124 32.88 -21.16 -8.37
N ASP A 125 31.72 -21.71 -8.01
CA ASP A 125 30.85 -22.46 -8.93
C ASP A 125 30.15 -21.56 -9.96
N ILE A 126 29.96 -20.26 -9.67
CA ILE A 126 29.26 -19.32 -10.55
C ILE A 126 30.14 -18.77 -11.68
N GLY A 127 31.46 -18.72 -11.48
CA GLY A 127 32.43 -18.13 -12.40
C GLY A 127 32.35 -18.64 -13.85
N PRO A 128 32.23 -19.96 -14.12
CA PRO A 128 32.13 -20.51 -15.47
C PRO A 128 30.91 -20.04 -16.27
N TYR A 129 29.84 -19.61 -15.60
CA TYR A 129 28.56 -19.26 -16.24
C TYR A 129 28.48 -17.78 -16.63
N LEU A 130 29.33 -16.93 -16.06
CA LEU A 130 29.25 -15.48 -16.22
C LEU A 130 30.08 -14.91 -17.38
N GLY A 131 30.84 -15.74 -18.10
CA GLY A 131 31.72 -15.30 -19.18
C GLY A 131 32.92 -14.48 -18.68
N VAL A 132 34.07 -14.60 -19.34
CA VAL A 132 35.29 -13.86 -18.95
C VAL A 132 35.17 -12.40 -19.39
N SER A 133 34.39 -11.62 -18.66
CA SER A 133 34.34 -10.14 -18.65
C SER A 133 33.38 -9.81 -17.50
N ILE A 134 33.82 -9.36 -16.32
CA ILE A 134 34.07 -7.95 -16.00
C ILE A 134 34.66 -7.93 -14.57
N PHE A 135 35.98 -7.77 -14.44
CA PHE A 135 36.60 -7.18 -13.24
C PHE A 135 36.72 -5.67 -13.50
N ASN A 136 35.60 -5.00 -13.75
CA ASN A 136 35.59 -3.56 -13.56
C ASN A 136 35.36 -3.33 -12.09
N GLN A 137 36.18 -2.47 -11.50
CA GLN A 137 35.99 -1.95 -10.15
C GLN A 137 34.51 -1.55 -9.99
N PRO A 138 33.94 -1.68 -8.77
CA PRO A 138 32.62 -1.12 -8.51
C PRO A 138 32.66 0.33 -8.97
N ASP A 139 31.77 0.70 -9.88
CA ASP A 139 31.56 2.10 -10.21
C ASP A 139 31.20 2.77 -8.89
N GLN A 140 32.15 3.44 -8.25
CA GLN A 140 31.95 4.19 -7.00
C GLN A 140 30.97 5.35 -7.20
N ASN A 141 30.43 5.50 -8.41
CA ASN A 141 29.32 6.36 -8.79
C ASN A 141 28.05 5.55 -9.09
N GLU A 142 27.68 4.56 -8.26
CA GLU A 142 26.25 4.35 -8.05
C GLU A 142 25.71 5.63 -7.40
N SER A 143 25.39 6.62 -8.25
CA SER A 143 24.44 7.64 -7.88
C SER A 143 23.23 6.86 -7.43
N PHE A 144 22.97 6.86 -6.12
CA PHE A 144 21.79 6.28 -5.55
C PHE A 144 20.61 6.53 -6.50
N PRO A 145 19.83 5.51 -6.90
CA PRO A 145 18.74 5.69 -7.84
C PRO A 145 18.00 6.96 -7.48
N ARG A 146 17.85 7.89 -8.44
CA ARG A 146 17.08 9.12 -8.23
C ARG A 146 15.72 8.64 -7.73
N TRP A 147 15.39 8.90 -6.46
CA TRP A 147 14.10 8.50 -5.93
C TRP A 147 13.04 9.12 -6.81
N SER A 148 11.98 8.35 -7.04
CA SER A 148 10.79 8.77 -7.76
C SER A 148 10.04 9.79 -6.92
N SER A 149 10.63 10.97 -6.73
CA SER A 149 10.16 11.99 -5.82
C SER A 149 8.80 12.59 -6.22
N PRO A 150 8.42 12.58 -7.51
CA PRO A 150 7.02 12.76 -7.88
C PRO A 150 6.36 11.41 -8.23
N VAL A 151 5.19 11.17 -7.63
CA VAL A 151 4.21 10.19 -8.12
C VAL A 151 3.51 10.83 -9.31
N TYR A 152 3.56 10.17 -10.47
CA TYR A 152 2.89 10.64 -11.67
C TYR A 152 1.55 9.93 -11.86
N ASP A 153 0.56 10.68 -12.34
CA ASP A 153 -0.72 10.12 -12.68
C ASP A 153 -0.68 9.47 -14.08
N HIS A 154 -0.70 8.15 -14.12
CA HIS A 154 -0.69 7.35 -15.36
C HIS A 154 -2.07 6.79 -15.73
N THR A 155 -3.15 7.39 -15.20
CA THR A 155 -4.54 7.01 -15.51
C THR A 155 -5.04 7.57 -16.86
N GLN A 156 -4.26 8.41 -17.54
CA GLN A 156 -4.69 9.02 -18.81
C GLN A 156 -4.95 7.98 -19.89
N VAL A 157 -6.08 8.18 -20.58
CA VAL A 157 -6.55 7.33 -21.68
C VAL A 157 -6.32 8.03 -23.02
N VAL A 158 -6.08 7.27 -24.09
CA VAL A 158 -5.84 7.77 -25.45
C VAL A 158 -6.57 6.87 -26.46
N GLY A 159 -7.19 7.47 -27.48
CA GLY A 159 -7.69 6.75 -28.66
C GLY A 159 -9.04 6.04 -28.49
N LEU A 160 -9.74 6.19 -27.36
CA LEU A 160 -11.00 5.47 -27.09
C LEU A 160 -12.29 6.20 -27.50
N GLU A 161 -12.22 7.43 -28.00
CA GLU A 161 -13.41 8.26 -28.26
C GLU A 161 -14.40 7.63 -29.24
N GLY A 162 -13.89 6.95 -30.27
CA GLY A 162 -14.74 6.24 -31.24
C GLY A 162 -15.44 5.04 -30.64
N ASP A 163 -14.70 4.20 -29.91
CA ASP A 163 -15.22 2.99 -29.25
C ASP A 163 -16.23 3.34 -28.15
N LYS A 164 -15.91 4.36 -27.35
CA LYS A 164 -16.79 4.91 -26.33
C LYS A 164 -18.11 5.39 -26.93
N ARG A 165 -18.06 6.16 -28.02
CA ARG A 165 -19.26 6.64 -28.72
C ARG A 165 -20.11 5.47 -29.22
N LYS A 166 -19.48 4.50 -29.88
CA LYS A 166 -20.16 3.30 -30.40
C LYS A 166 -20.90 2.52 -29.32
N ILE A 167 -20.26 2.29 -28.17
CA ILE A 167 -20.88 1.57 -27.06
C ILE A 167 -21.99 2.42 -26.43
N LYS A 168 -21.78 3.73 -26.25
CA LYS A 168 -22.84 4.64 -25.78
C LYS A 168 -24.07 4.62 -26.68
N ASP A 169 -23.88 4.63 -28.00
CA ASP A 169 -24.98 4.54 -28.96
C ASP A 169 -25.77 3.22 -28.81
N TRP A 170 -25.10 2.11 -28.49
CA TRP A 170 -25.80 0.86 -28.18
C TRP A 170 -26.56 0.93 -26.86
N VAL A 171 -25.95 1.50 -25.84
CA VAL A 171 -26.52 1.65 -24.49
C VAL A 171 -27.80 2.51 -24.53
N PHE A 172 -27.81 3.61 -25.28
CA PHE A 172 -28.96 4.52 -25.34
C PHE A 172 -30.11 4.04 -26.24
N ASN A 173 -29.83 3.11 -27.15
CA ASN A 173 -30.82 2.51 -28.04
C ASN A 173 -31.23 1.09 -27.58
N ALA A 174 -31.25 0.84 -26.27
CA ALA A 174 -31.69 -0.43 -25.73
C ALA A 174 -33.21 -0.60 -25.88
N ASP A 175 -33.64 -1.68 -26.53
CA ASP A 175 -35.06 -2.08 -26.65
C ASP A 175 -35.64 -2.56 -25.30
N ASP A 176 -36.95 -2.84 -25.27
CA ASP A 176 -37.62 -3.47 -24.11
C ASP A 176 -36.99 -4.83 -23.78
N GLY A 177 -36.26 -4.88 -22.66
CA GLY A 177 -35.57 -6.09 -22.18
C GLY A 177 -34.27 -5.77 -21.42
N ILE A 178 -33.37 -6.75 -21.37
CA ILE A 178 -31.99 -6.58 -20.88
C ILE A 178 -31.06 -6.67 -22.08
N LEU A 179 -30.38 -5.59 -22.43
CA LEU A 179 -29.39 -5.55 -23.50
C LEU A 179 -28.06 -6.14 -23.00
N GLY A 180 -27.55 -7.16 -23.68
CA GLY A 180 -26.19 -7.65 -23.48
C GLY A 180 -25.20 -7.00 -24.45
N ILE A 181 -24.09 -6.47 -23.95
CA ILE A 181 -22.97 -5.94 -24.74
C ILE A 181 -21.71 -6.71 -24.35
N GLY A 182 -20.98 -7.20 -25.35
CA GLY A 182 -19.72 -7.91 -25.15
C GLY A 182 -18.52 -7.08 -25.56
N VAL A 183 -17.47 -7.03 -24.74
CA VAL A 183 -16.18 -6.44 -25.11
C VAL A 183 -15.12 -7.53 -25.07
N VAL A 184 -14.64 -7.95 -26.23
CA VAL A 184 -13.78 -9.14 -26.39
C VAL A 184 -12.41 -8.77 -26.96
N GLY A 185 -11.35 -9.28 -26.35
CA GLY A 185 -9.99 -9.06 -26.83
C GLY A 185 -8.91 -9.58 -25.88
N MET A 186 -7.66 -9.60 -26.36
CA MET A 186 -6.51 -10.13 -25.61
C MET A 186 -6.20 -9.35 -24.31
N GLY A 187 -5.34 -9.92 -23.46
CA GLY A 187 -4.87 -9.28 -22.23
C GLY A 187 -4.16 -7.95 -22.48
N GLY A 188 -4.39 -6.95 -21.63
CA GLY A 188 -3.72 -5.64 -21.71
C GLY A 188 -4.19 -4.70 -22.84
N LEU A 189 -5.26 -5.07 -23.57
CA LEU A 189 -5.80 -4.29 -24.70
C LEU A 189 -6.66 -3.07 -24.28
N GLY A 190 -7.07 -2.98 -23.01
CA GLY A 190 -7.89 -1.87 -22.51
C GLY A 190 -9.40 -2.14 -22.47
N LYS A 191 -9.83 -3.41 -22.43
CA LYS A 191 -11.27 -3.79 -22.33
C LYS A 191 -11.94 -3.15 -21.11
N THR A 192 -11.36 -3.39 -19.93
CA THR A 192 -11.79 -2.82 -18.65
C THR A 192 -11.77 -1.29 -18.69
N THR A 193 -10.76 -0.69 -19.33
CA THR A 193 -10.66 0.76 -19.51
C THR A 193 -11.82 1.32 -20.34
N ILE A 194 -12.17 0.69 -21.46
CA ILE A 194 -13.33 1.12 -22.27
C ILE A 194 -14.63 1.00 -21.48
N ALA A 195 -14.84 -0.13 -20.78
CA ALA A 195 -16.02 -0.34 -19.96
C ALA A 195 -16.12 0.70 -18.84
N HIS A 196 -15.01 1.04 -18.19
CA HIS A 196 -14.93 2.05 -17.15
C HIS A 196 -15.21 3.47 -17.67
N GLU A 197 -14.69 3.82 -18.85
CA GLU A 197 -14.94 5.11 -19.51
C GLU A 197 -16.40 5.30 -19.92
N VAL A 198 -17.08 4.22 -20.30
CA VAL A 198 -18.53 4.23 -20.57
C VAL A 198 -19.32 4.29 -19.26
N PHE A 199 -18.94 3.47 -18.28
CA PHE A 199 -19.63 3.37 -16.99
C PHE A 199 -19.67 4.70 -16.23
N ASN A 200 -18.57 5.46 -16.24
CA ASN A 200 -18.42 6.74 -15.55
C ASN A 200 -18.75 7.97 -16.42
N ASP A 201 -19.30 7.78 -17.61
CA ASP A 201 -19.75 8.89 -18.45
C ASP A 201 -20.98 9.58 -17.85
N ARG A 202 -21.02 10.91 -17.84
CA ARG A 202 -22.11 11.69 -17.22
C ARG A 202 -23.47 11.43 -17.87
N GLU A 203 -23.52 11.22 -19.19
CA GLU A 203 -24.78 10.94 -19.88
C GLU A 203 -25.27 9.53 -19.55
N VAL A 204 -24.35 8.57 -19.41
CA VAL A 204 -24.67 7.20 -18.99
C VAL A 204 -25.13 7.18 -17.53
N GLU A 205 -24.48 7.95 -16.65
CA GLU A 205 -24.90 8.10 -15.26
C GLU A 205 -26.30 8.71 -15.13
N ALA A 206 -26.62 9.73 -15.92
CA ALA A 206 -27.96 10.31 -15.94
C ALA A 206 -29.02 9.36 -16.51
N HIS A 207 -28.62 8.42 -17.38
CA HIS A 207 -29.52 7.47 -18.02
C HIS A 207 -29.92 6.30 -17.09
N PHE A 208 -29.04 5.85 -16.19
CA PHE A 208 -29.29 4.71 -15.31
C PHE A 208 -29.46 5.13 -13.84
N GLU A 209 -30.54 4.68 -13.21
CA GLU A 209 -30.79 4.94 -11.78
C GLU A 209 -29.85 4.14 -10.87
N ARG A 210 -29.45 2.94 -11.32
CA ARG A 210 -28.53 2.05 -10.59
C ARG A 210 -27.43 1.58 -11.53
N ARG A 211 -26.18 1.73 -11.11
CA ARG A 211 -25.01 1.25 -11.84
C ARG A 211 -24.20 0.36 -10.90
N MET A 212 -23.75 -0.80 -11.37
CA MET A 212 -23.02 -1.78 -10.58
C MET A 212 -21.80 -2.26 -11.33
N TRP A 213 -20.66 -2.35 -10.64
CA TRP A 213 -19.43 -2.94 -11.16
C TRP A 213 -19.10 -4.22 -10.40
N VAL A 214 -18.91 -5.33 -11.12
CA VAL A 214 -18.67 -6.65 -10.55
C VAL A 214 -17.49 -7.30 -11.28
N SER A 215 -16.37 -7.48 -10.57
CA SER A 215 -15.22 -8.26 -11.05
C SER A 215 -15.49 -9.75 -10.86
N VAL A 216 -15.29 -10.54 -11.91
CA VAL A 216 -15.48 -12.00 -11.89
C VAL A 216 -14.11 -12.69 -11.98
N SER A 217 -13.49 -12.89 -10.83
CA SER A 217 -12.23 -13.63 -10.66
C SER A 217 -12.29 -15.04 -11.30
N GLN A 218 -11.15 -15.59 -11.73
CA GLN A 218 -11.09 -16.95 -12.30
C GLN A 218 -11.57 -18.00 -11.30
N THR A 219 -11.31 -17.75 -10.01
CA THR A 219 -11.87 -18.50 -8.89
C THR A 219 -12.97 -17.66 -8.24
N PHE A 220 -14.22 -18.12 -8.34
CA PHE A 220 -15.36 -17.40 -7.77
C PHE A 220 -16.43 -18.37 -7.26
N THR A 221 -17.25 -17.89 -6.33
CA THR A 221 -18.53 -18.50 -5.99
C THR A 221 -19.69 -17.60 -6.44
N VAL A 222 -20.82 -18.21 -6.81
CA VAL A 222 -22.02 -17.45 -7.22
C VAL A 222 -22.50 -16.51 -6.11
N GLU A 223 -22.35 -16.95 -4.85
CA GLU A 223 -22.69 -16.16 -3.67
C GLU A 223 -21.83 -14.89 -3.57
N GLN A 224 -20.53 -14.97 -3.80
CA GLN A 224 -19.63 -13.79 -3.80
C GLN A 224 -20.03 -12.77 -4.86
N ILE A 225 -20.42 -13.22 -6.06
CA ILE A 225 -20.92 -12.34 -7.14
C ILE A 225 -22.19 -11.61 -6.67
N MET A 226 -23.19 -12.35 -6.19
CA MET A 226 -24.47 -11.78 -5.72
C MET A 226 -24.27 -10.80 -4.56
N ARG A 227 -23.41 -11.14 -3.59
CA ARG A 227 -23.04 -10.23 -2.50
C ARG A 227 -22.34 -8.98 -3.02
N SER A 228 -21.48 -9.10 -4.04
CA SER A 228 -20.85 -7.95 -4.68
C SER A 228 -21.87 -7.02 -5.35
N MET A 229 -22.88 -7.57 -6.03
CA MET A 229 -23.99 -6.79 -6.59
C MET A 229 -24.77 -6.07 -5.49
N LEU A 230 -25.12 -6.76 -4.40
CA LEU A 230 -25.85 -6.16 -3.28
C LEU A 230 -25.06 -5.05 -2.58
N ARG A 231 -23.74 -5.18 -2.44
CA ARG A 231 -22.89 -4.10 -1.91
C ARG A 231 -22.97 -2.84 -2.77
N ASN A 232 -22.94 -2.96 -4.10
CA ASN A 232 -23.12 -1.82 -5.00
C ASN A 232 -24.53 -1.20 -4.88
N LEU A 233 -25.53 -1.98 -4.46
CA LEU A 233 -26.89 -1.53 -4.22
C LEU A 233 -27.11 -0.94 -2.80
N GLY A 234 -26.09 -0.99 -1.94
CA GLY A 234 -26.13 -0.46 -0.58
C GLY A 234 -26.60 -1.46 0.49
N ASP A 235 -26.59 -2.77 0.19
CA ASP A 235 -27.04 -3.82 1.11
C ASP A 235 -25.86 -4.63 1.66
N ALA A 236 -25.78 -4.74 3.00
CA ALA A 236 -24.76 -5.46 3.75
C ALA A 236 -25.19 -6.88 4.17
N SER A 237 -25.95 -7.56 3.32
CA SER A 237 -26.44 -8.93 3.51
C SER A 237 -25.34 -9.90 3.99
N SER A 238 -25.56 -10.58 5.13
CA SER A 238 -24.63 -11.56 5.72
C SER A 238 -25.39 -12.81 6.18
N GLY A 239 -24.90 -14.00 5.84
CA GLY A 239 -25.54 -15.28 6.21
C GLY A 239 -26.71 -15.72 5.33
N ASP A 240 -27.22 -14.85 4.46
CA ASP A 240 -28.28 -15.18 3.49
C ASP A 240 -27.88 -16.29 2.52
N ASP A 241 -28.82 -17.16 2.19
CA ASP A 241 -28.66 -18.12 1.10
C ASP A 241 -28.78 -17.45 -0.28
N GLN A 242 -28.41 -18.18 -1.33
CA GLN A 242 -28.44 -17.66 -2.71
C GLN A 242 -29.84 -17.24 -3.19
N GLY A 243 -30.92 -17.84 -2.66
CA GLY A 243 -32.28 -17.49 -3.02
C GLY A 243 -32.69 -16.14 -2.43
N GLU A 244 -32.35 -15.91 -1.16
CA GLU A 244 -32.59 -14.63 -0.50
C GLU A 244 -31.76 -13.50 -1.10
N LEU A 245 -30.48 -13.75 -1.41
CA LEU A 245 -29.63 -12.78 -2.11
C LEU A 245 -30.26 -12.34 -3.45
N LEU A 246 -30.72 -13.31 -4.25
CA LEU A 246 -31.35 -13.03 -5.54
C LEU A 246 -32.67 -12.26 -5.39
N ARG A 247 -33.49 -12.62 -4.37
CA ARG A 247 -34.74 -11.90 -4.06
C ARG A 247 -34.47 -10.43 -3.72
N LYS A 248 -33.44 -10.14 -2.92
CA LYS A 248 -33.04 -8.77 -2.57
C LYS A 248 -32.56 -8.01 -3.80
N ILE A 249 -31.70 -8.60 -4.63
CA ILE A 249 -31.23 -8.00 -5.89
C ILE A 249 -32.44 -7.60 -6.75
N ASN A 250 -33.40 -8.50 -6.93
CA ASN A 250 -34.62 -8.22 -7.68
C ASN A 250 -35.39 -7.01 -7.11
N GLN A 251 -35.61 -6.99 -5.79
CA GLN A 251 -36.34 -5.90 -5.11
C GLN A 251 -35.68 -4.53 -5.26
N TYR A 252 -34.34 -4.45 -5.21
CA TYR A 252 -33.64 -3.17 -5.39
C TYR A 252 -33.71 -2.64 -6.83
N LEU A 253 -33.85 -3.54 -7.81
CA LEU A 253 -33.81 -3.24 -9.24
C LEU A 253 -35.18 -3.12 -9.89
N ILE A 254 -36.24 -3.63 -9.24
CA ILE A 254 -37.59 -3.63 -9.82
C ILE A 254 -38.06 -2.20 -10.15
N GLY A 255 -38.60 -2.02 -11.36
CA GLY A 255 -39.10 -0.73 -11.83
C GLY A 255 -38.01 0.30 -12.20
N LYS A 256 -36.72 -0.06 -12.14
CA LYS A 256 -35.60 0.86 -12.40
C LYS A 256 -34.86 0.50 -13.67
N ARG A 257 -34.13 1.47 -14.21
CA ARG A 257 -33.13 1.26 -15.27
C ARG A 257 -31.77 1.03 -14.64
N TYR A 258 -31.18 -0.14 -14.89
CA TYR A 258 -29.90 -0.50 -14.30
C TYR A 258 -28.84 -0.89 -15.33
N LEU A 259 -27.58 -0.59 -15.00
CA LEU A 259 -26.39 -1.00 -15.72
C LEU A 259 -25.54 -1.92 -14.84
N ILE A 260 -25.22 -3.11 -15.34
CA ILE A 260 -24.30 -4.05 -14.69
C ILE A 260 -23.07 -4.23 -15.57
N VAL A 261 -21.88 -4.04 -15.02
CA VAL A 261 -20.63 -4.44 -15.66
C VAL A 261 -20.13 -5.72 -15.00
N MET A 262 -20.04 -6.80 -15.77
CA MET A 262 -19.38 -8.06 -15.40
C MET A 262 -17.99 -8.05 -16.03
N ASP A 263 -16.99 -7.69 -15.22
CA ASP A 263 -15.61 -7.53 -15.68
C ASP A 263 -14.83 -8.85 -15.58
N ASP A 264 -14.05 -9.11 -16.63
CA ASP A 264 -13.10 -10.21 -16.81
C ASP A 264 -13.68 -11.62 -16.64
N VAL A 265 -14.76 -11.94 -17.36
CA VAL A 265 -15.41 -13.26 -17.25
C VAL A 265 -14.63 -14.33 -18.01
N TRP A 266 -14.17 -15.37 -17.31
CA TRP A 266 -13.38 -16.48 -17.88
C TRP A 266 -14.16 -17.79 -18.09
N SER A 267 -15.06 -18.14 -17.18
CA SER A 267 -15.69 -19.47 -17.16
C SER A 267 -16.56 -19.74 -18.38
N GLU A 268 -16.28 -20.85 -19.08
CA GLU A 268 -17.14 -21.35 -20.15
C GLU A 268 -18.43 -22.01 -19.66
N ASP A 269 -18.48 -22.41 -18.38
CA ASP A 269 -19.71 -22.76 -17.70
C ASP A 269 -20.41 -21.49 -17.22
N VAL A 270 -21.55 -21.19 -17.84
CA VAL A 270 -22.36 -19.99 -17.61
C VAL A 270 -23.66 -20.31 -16.88
N ALA A 271 -23.82 -21.52 -16.30
CA ALA A 271 -25.03 -21.89 -15.57
C ALA A 271 -25.31 -20.93 -14.40
N TRP A 272 -24.26 -20.45 -13.74
CA TRP A 272 -24.35 -19.42 -12.70
C TRP A 272 -24.98 -18.11 -13.22
N TRP A 273 -24.65 -17.71 -14.44
CA TRP A 273 -25.15 -16.48 -15.05
C TRP A 273 -26.62 -16.61 -15.40
N GLN A 274 -27.03 -17.75 -15.96
CA GLN A 274 -28.45 -18.01 -16.25
C GLN A 274 -29.30 -17.90 -14.98
N ARG A 275 -28.82 -18.46 -13.87
CA ARG A 275 -29.51 -18.35 -12.58
C ARG A 275 -29.65 -16.91 -12.08
N ILE A 276 -28.62 -16.07 -12.24
CA ILE A 276 -28.70 -14.65 -11.89
C ILE A 276 -29.68 -13.93 -12.83
N LEU A 277 -29.54 -14.17 -14.14
CA LEU A 277 -30.35 -13.53 -15.18
C LEU A 277 -31.85 -13.82 -15.02
N GLU A 278 -32.22 -15.03 -14.60
CA GLU A 278 -33.61 -15.39 -14.28
C GLU A 278 -34.20 -14.57 -13.13
N GLY A 279 -33.38 -14.17 -12.16
CA GLY A 279 -33.81 -13.34 -11.04
C GLY A 279 -33.75 -11.83 -11.29
N LEU A 280 -33.15 -11.38 -12.40
CA LEU A 280 -33.09 -9.96 -12.73
C LEU A 280 -34.42 -9.47 -13.32
N PRO A 281 -34.95 -8.30 -12.89
CA PRO A 281 -36.16 -7.72 -13.49
C PRO A 281 -35.93 -7.43 -14.98
N LYS A 282 -36.76 -8.01 -15.85
CA LYS A 282 -36.72 -7.76 -17.29
C LYS A 282 -37.58 -6.54 -17.63
N GLY A 283 -37.08 -5.68 -18.51
CA GLY A 283 -37.76 -4.45 -18.95
C GLY A 283 -37.02 -3.17 -18.55
N ASN A 284 -37.54 -2.03 -19.01
CA ASN A 284 -37.03 -0.67 -18.75
C ASN A 284 -35.69 -0.32 -19.43
N GLY A 285 -35.22 -1.05 -20.44
CA GLY A 285 -33.97 -0.71 -21.15
C GLY A 285 -32.71 -0.88 -20.30
N SER A 286 -32.67 -1.90 -19.43
CA SER A 286 -31.49 -2.20 -18.60
C SER A 286 -30.39 -2.86 -19.43
N THR A 287 -29.12 -2.67 -19.03
CA THR A 287 -27.96 -3.13 -19.82
C THR A 287 -26.96 -3.92 -18.98
N VAL A 288 -26.37 -4.95 -19.57
CA VAL A 288 -25.25 -5.73 -19.02
C VAL A 288 -24.07 -5.63 -19.98
N ILE A 289 -22.95 -5.10 -19.51
CA ILE A 289 -21.67 -5.09 -20.23
C ILE A 289 -20.81 -6.22 -19.69
N ILE A 290 -20.29 -7.07 -20.58
CA ILE A 290 -19.45 -8.21 -20.25
C ILE A 290 -18.09 -8.00 -20.91
N THR A 291 -17.03 -7.94 -20.12
CA THR A 291 -15.66 -7.95 -20.67
C THR A 291 -15.08 -9.36 -20.55
N SER A 292 -14.40 -9.84 -21.59
CA SER A 292 -13.79 -11.17 -21.57
C SER A 292 -12.65 -11.28 -22.57
N ARG A 293 -11.74 -12.23 -22.34
CA ARG A 293 -10.76 -12.67 -23.34
C ARG A 293 -11.31 -13.74 -24.28
N ASN A 294 -12.39 -14.41 -23.90
CA ASN A 294 -12.96 -15.53 -24.63
C ASN A 294 -14.33 -15.18 -25.23
N GLU A 295 -14.38 -15.05 -26.55
CA GLU A 295 -15.61 -14.73 -27.28
C GLU A 295 -16.73 -15.75 -27.04
N LYS A 296 -16.38 -17.04 -26.86
CA LYS A 296 -17.36 -18.10 -26.63
C LYS A 296 -18.14 -17.87 -25.34
N VAL A 297 -17.49 -17.33 -24.31
CA VAL A 297 -18.12 -17.02 -23.01
C VAL A 297 -19.18 -15.94 -23.20
N VAL A 298 -18.82 -14.84 -23.87
CA VAL A 298 -19.73 -13.73 -24.18
C VAL A 298 -20.94 -14.20 -24.99
N ARG A 299 -20.72 -15.03 -26.02
CA ARG A 299 -21.82 -15.63 -26.81
C ARG A 299 -22.72 -16.53 -25.95
N LYS A 300 -22.14 -17.40 -25.11
CA LYS A 300 -22.88 -18.27 -24.19
C LYS A 300 -23.68 -17.49 -23.13
N MET A 301 -23.24 -16.29 -22.76
CA MET A 301 -23.98 -15.40 -21.86
C MET A 301 -25.15 -14.66 -22.54
N GLY A 302 -25.40 -14.91 -23.82
CA GLY A 302 -26.58 -14.43 -24.55
C GLY A 302 -26.38 -13.11 -25.30
N VAL A 303 -25.14 -12.65 -25.48
CA VAL A 303 -24.83 -11.44 -26.26
C VAL A 303 -24.97 -11.72 -27.76
N LYS A 304 -25.70 -10.87 -28.47
CA LYS A 304 -25.88 -10.94 -29.93
C LYS A 304 -24.60 -10.51 -30.65
N GLU A 305 -24.31 -11.11 -31.81
CA GLU A 305 -23.06 -10.85 -32.56
C GLU A 305 -22.87 -9.37 -32.94
N ASP A 306 -23.95 -8.65 -33.26
CA ASP A 306 -23.92 -7.22 -33.60
C ASP A 306 -23.66 -6.30 -32.39
N LYS A 307 -23.70 -6.85 -31.18
CA LYS A 307 -23.42 -6.19 -29.90
C LYS A 307 -22.13 -6.67 -29.24
N ILE A 308 -21.29 -7.38 -29.99
CA ILE A 308 -19.91 -7.68 -29.59
C ILE A 308 -19.00 -6.61 -30.18
N HIS A 309 -18.17 -6.03 -29.33
CA HIS A 309 -17.14 -5.06 -29.67
C HIS A 309 -15.76 -5.70 -29.49
N TRP A 310 -14.94 -5.54 -30.52
CA TRP A 310 -13.53 -5.95 -30.51
C TRP A 310 -12.66 -4.69 -30.54
N PRO A 311 -12.09 -4.27 -29.41
CA PRO A 311 -11.17 -3.14 -29.38
C PRO A 311 -9.97 -3.43 -30.28
N THR A 312 -9.47 -2.39 -30.96
CA THR A 312 -8.26 -2.50 -31.78
C THR A 312 -7.02 -2.06 -31.01
N CYS A 313 -5.85 -2.55 -31.40
CA CYS A 313 -4.59 -1.97 -30.93
C CYS A 313 -4.49 -0.48 -31.28
N LEU A 314 -3.76 0.27 -30.48
CA LEU A 314 -3.57 1.70 -30.71
C LEU A 314 -2.84 1.97 -32.03
N SER A 315 -3.25 3.05 -32.69
CA SER A 315 -2.54 3.55 -33.87
C SER A 315 -1.10 3.93 -33.53
N ARG A 316 -0.21 4.06 -34.53
CA ARG A 316 1.17 4.49 -34.27
C ARG A 316 1.25 5.86 -33.61
N SER A 317 0.35 6.77 -33.98
CA SER A 317 0.25 8.11 -33.38
C SER A 317 -0.24 8.04 -31.94
N ASP A 318 -1.28 7.27 -31.66
CA ASP A 318 -1.84 7.14 -30.30
C ASP A 318 -0.90 6.39 -29.37
N SER A 319 -0.20 5.38 -29.90
CA SER A 319 0.83 4.64 -29.17
C SER A 319 1.98 5.56 -28.75
N TRP A 320 2.46 6.40 -29.67
CA TRP A 320 3.49 7.39 -29.37
C TRP A 320 2.99 8.44 -28.38
N LEU A 321 1.73 8.89 -28.53
CA LEU A 321 1.10 9.85 -27.64
C LEU A 321 0.97 9.30 -26.21
N LEU A 322 0.55 8.05 -26.04
CA LEU A 322 0.49 7.37 -24.75
C LEU A 322 1.89 7.23 -24.14
N PHE A 323 2.87 6.79 -24.94
CA PHE A 323 4.26 6.65 -24.47
C PHE A 323 4.84 7.97 -23.98
N ARG A 324 4.73 9.06 -24.76
CA ARG A 324 5.31 10.35 -24.39
C ARG A 324 4.69 10.93 -23.12
N LYS A 325 3.38 10.76 -22.93
CA LYS A 325 2.66 11.19 -21.72
C LYS A 325 3.22 10.54 -20.46
N ILE A 326 3.70 9.30 -20.56
CA ILE A 326 4.24 8.53 -19.44
C ILE A 326 5.75 8.76 -19.30
N ALA A 327 6.53 8.45 -20.35
CA ALA A 327 7.99 8.53 -20.33
C ALA A 327 8.53 9.95 -20.09
N PHE A 328 7.77 10.98 -20.50
CA PHE A 328 8.13 12.39 -20.32
C PHE A 328 7.14 13.13 -19.40
N ALA A 329 6.51 12.42 -18.45
CA ALA A 329 5.55 13.01 -17.51
C ALA A 329 6.13 14.23 -16.76
N ALA A 330 7.43 14.22 -16.44
CA ALA A 330 8.15 15.33 -15.82
C ALA A 330 8.13 16.66 -16.61
N SER A 331 7.87 16.60 -17.92
CA SER A 331 7.80 17.76 -18.82
C SER A 331 6.42 17.88 -19.49
N GLY A 332 5.35 17.42 -18.82
CA GLY A 332 3.99 17.48 -19.37
C GLY A 332 3.80 16.59 -20.62
N GLY A 333 4.67 15.61 -20.83
CA GLY A 333 4.67 14.76 -22.01
C GLY A 333 5.49 15.29 -23.18
N GLU A 334 6.26 16.36 -23.02
CA GLU A 334 7.16 16.88 -24.07
C GLU A 334 8.56 16.27 -24.02
N CYS A 335 9.05 15.82 -25.18
CA CYS A 335 10.41 15.33 -25.32
C CYS A 335 11.36 16.50 -25.55
N LYS A 336 12.12 16.87 -24.51
CA LYS A 336 13.13 17.94 -24.58
C LYS A 336 14.39 17.55 -25.36
N PHE A 337 14.56 16.27 -25.69
CA PHE A 337 15.77 15.72 -26.30
C PHE A 337 15.41 14.96 -27.60
N PRO A 338 15.56 15.59 -28.78
CA PRO A 338 15.16 14.99 -30.06
C PRO A 338 15.83 13.63 -30.35
N GLU A 339 17.03 13.40 -29.84
CA GLU A 339 17.72 12.11 -29.99
C GLU A 339 17.01 10.93 -29.30
N LEU A 340 16.30 11.19 -28.19
CA LEU A 340 15.55 10.18 -27.45
C LEU A 340 14.21 9.89 -28.11
N GLU A 341 13.64 10.85 -28.84
CA GLU A 341 12.38 10.69 -29.57
C GLU A 341 12.48 9.57 -30.61
N ASN A 342 13.58 9.50 -31.37
CA ASN A 342 13.78 8.46 -32.36
C ASN A 342 13.90 7.07 -31.72
N ILE A 343 14.65 6.96 -30.61
CA ILE A 343 14.78 5.69 -29.87
C ILE A 343 13.44 5.30 -29.24
N GLY A 344 12.71 6.27 -28.68
CA GLY A 344 11.38 6.06 -28.12
C GLY A 344 10.40 5.54 -29.16
N LYS A 345 10.37 6.12 -30.36
CA LYS A 345 9.55 5.62 -31.48
C LYS A 345 9.94 4.19 -31.87
N GLU A 346 11.24 3.87 -31.93
CA GLU A 346 11.71 2.50 -32.20
C GLU A 346 11.18 1.50 -31.15
N ILE A 347 11.21 1.89 -29.87
CA ILE A 347 10.71 1.08 -28.76
C ILE A 347 9.19 0.89 -28.87
N VAL A 348 8.43 1.97 -29.10
CA VAL A 348 6.96 1.92 -29.18
C VAL A 348 6.47 1.05 -30.33
N VAL A 349 7.16 1.07 -31.47
CA VAL A 349 6.85 0.19 -32.62
C VAL A 349 6.92 -1.29 -32.21
N LYS A 350 7.87 -1.67 -31.35
CA LYS A 350 8.03 -3.05 -30.85
C LYS A 350 6.89 -3.47 -29.92
N CYS A 351 6.19 -2.54 -29.28
CA CYS A 351 5.01 -2.82 -28.45
C CYS A 351 3.75 -3.18 -29.26
N LYS A 352 3.80 -3.11 -30.61
CA LYS A 352 2.71 -3.49 -31.53
C LYS A 352 1.34 -2.86 -31.19
N GLY A 353 1.35 -1.66 -30.60
CA GLY A 353 0.13 -0.90 -30.26
C GLY A 353 -0.63 -1.39 -29.02
N LEU A 354 -0.08 -2.29 -28.21
CA LEU A 354 -0.72 -2.80 -27.00
C LEU A 354 -0.60 -1.79 -25.84
N PRO A 355 -1.70 -1.22 -25.29
CA PRO A 355 -1.64 -0.18 -24.28
C PRO A 355 -0.80 -0.55 -23.04
N LEU A 356 -1.02 -1.72 -22.45
CA LEU A 356 -0.29 -2.13 -21.25
C LEU A 356 1.23 -2.21 -21.49
N ALA A 357 1.66 -2.80 -22.61
CA ALA A 357 3.07 -2.87 -22.98
C ALA A 357 3.69 -1.48 -23.13
N ILE A 358 2.97 -0.56 -23.78
CA ILE A 358 3.41 0.83 -23.95
C ILE A 358 3.52 1.55 -22.60
N LYS A 359 2.54 1.39 -21.71
CA LYS A 359 2.56 1.99 -20.37
C LYS A 359 3.75 1.51 -19.56
N VAL A 360 3.97 0.20 -19.52
CA VAL A 360 5.05 -0.42 -18.74
C VAL A 360 6.43 0.01 -19.25
N VAL A 361 6.64 0.00 -20.57
CA VAL A 361 7.92 0.46 -21.13
C VAL A 361 8.08 1.96 -20.91
N GLY A 362 7.04 2.76 -21.12
CA GLY A 362 7.05 4.20 -20.85
C GLY A 362 7.42 4.51 -19.39
N GLY A 363 6.83 3.79 -18.43
CA GLY A 363 7.12 3.93 -17.01
C GLY A 363 8.53 3.47 -16.65
N MET A 364 9.03 2.40 -17.28
CA MET A 364 10.44 2.01 -17.15
C MET A 364 11.38 3.11 -17.64
N MET A 365 11.08 3.74 -18.79
CA MET A 365 11.90 4.81 -19.36
C MET A 365 11.86 6.09 -18.51
N LEU A 366 10.71 6.40 -17.89
CA LEU A 366 10.55 7.52 -16.95
C LEU A 366 11.55 7.44 -15.78
N CYS A 367 11.86 6.24 -15.32
CA CYS A 367 12.82 6.02 -14.23
C CYS A 367 14.29 6.01 -14.68
N LYS A 368 14.59 6.20 -15.97
CA LYS A 368 15.96 6.20 -16.49
C LYS A 368 16.45 7.63 -16.74
N PRO A 369 17.75 7.90 -16.54
CA PRO A 369 18.32 9.16 -16.98
C PRO A 369 18.04 9.37 -18.48
N PRO A 370 17.71 10.60 -18.91
CA PRO A 370 17.47 10.91 -20.32
C PRO A 370 18.81 10.96 -21.08
N ARG A 371 19.49 9.82 -21.16
CA ARG A 371 20.79 9.65 -21.83
C ARG A 371 20.63 8.64 -22.96
N ARG A 372 21.14 9.01 -24.15
CA ARG A 372 21.05 8.19 -25.37
C ARG A 372 21.54 6.75 -25.18
N HIS A 373 22.67 6.55 -24.51
CA HIS A 373 23.25 5.20 -24.32
C HIS A 373 22.34 4.29 -23.48
N GLU A 374 21.75 4.81 -22.40
CA GLU A 374 20.83 4.04 -21.56
C GLU A 374 19.57 3.63 -22.32
N TRP A 375 18.98 4.57 -23.06
CA TRP A 375 17.80 4.29 -23.87
C TRP A 375 18.09 3.29 -24.99
N LYS A 376 19.27 3.39 -25.61
CA LYS A 376 19.67 2.46 -26.67
C LYS A 376 19.94 1.06 -26.12
N ARG A 377 20.63 0.95 -24.97
CA ARG A 377 20.86 -0.33 -24.26
C ARG A 377 19.55 -1.06 -23.99
N ILE A 378 18.54 -0.35 -23.48
CA ILE A 378 17.21 -0.93 -23.20
C ILE A 378 16.50 -1.32 -24.49
N SER A 379 16.56 -0.47 -25.53
CA SER A 379 15.94 -0.79 -26.84
C SER A 379 16.55 -2.04 -27.49
N ASP A 380 17.87 -2.21 -27.40
CA ASP A 380 18.57 -3.37 -27.95
C ASP A 380 18.31 -4.63 -27.09
N HIS A 381 18.26 -4.51 -25.76
CA HIS A 381 17.87 -5.62 -24.89
C HIS A 381 16.42 -6.06 -25.16
N PHE A 382 15.49 -5.11 -25.30
CA PHE A 382 14.10 -5.36 -25.66
C PHE A 382 13.97 -6.05 -27.02
N ARG A 383 14.86 -5.72 -27.98
CA ARG A 383 14.92 -6.42 -29.28
C ARG A 383 15.26 -7.90 -29.11
N ASN A 384 16.24 -8.21 -28.26
CA ASN A 384 16.71 -9.58 -28.07
C ASN A 384 15.66 -10.46 -27.36
N GLU A 385 14.96 -9.92 -26.35
CA GLU A 385 13.90 -10.64 -25.63
C GLU A 385 12.66 -10.91 -26.52
N LEU A 386 12.33 -9.99 -27.44
CA LEU A 386 11.19 -10.16 -28.35
C LEU A 386 11.51 -11.02 -29.58
N ALA A 387 12.78 -11.17 -29.96
CA ALA A 387 13.19 -11.99 -31.10
C ALA A 387 12.88 -13.49 -30.90
N GLU A 388 12.63 -13.92 -29.66
CA GLU A 388 12.28 -15.29 -29.30
C GLU A 388 10.75 -15.56 -29.26
N ASN A 389 9.90 -14.56 -29.56
CA ASN A 389 8.46 -14.58 -29.26
C ASN A 389 7.59 -13.99 -30.41
N ASP A 390 6.92 -14.85 -31.20
CA ASP A 390 6.10 -14.41 -32.35
C ASP A 390 4.69 -13.93 -31.99
N ASP A 391 4.11 -14.40 -30.88
CA ASP A 391 2.74 -14.09 -30.45
C ASP A 391 2.63 -12.82 -29.58
N SER A 392 1.50 -12.10 -29.67
CA SER A 392 1.29 -10.83 -28.97
C SER A 392 1.25 -10.97 -27.45
N GLU A 393 0.70 -12.06 -26.91
CA GLU A 393 0.67 -12.30 -25.47
C GLU A 393 2.05 -12.69 -24.93
N SER A 394 2.81 -13.49 -25.69
CA SER A 394 4.20 -13.79 -25.39
C SER A 394 5.09 -12.54 -25.40
N GLY A 395 4.86 -11.62 -26.34
CA GLY A 395 5.53 -10.32 -26.40
C GLY A 395 5.20 -9.41 -25.21
N LEU A 396 3.95 -9.41 -24.73
CA LEU A 396 3.57 -8.69 -23.51
C LEU A 396 4.28 -9.28 -22.28
N ARG A 397 4.31 -10.62 -22.14
CA ARG A 397 5.03 -11.29 -21.04
C ARG A 397 6.52 -10.94 -21.04
N ALA A 398 7.17 -10.94 -22.20
CA ALA A 398 8.56 -10.51 -22.34
C ALA A 398 8.74 -9.03 -21.94
N THR A 399 7.79 -8.16 -22.31
CA THR A 399 7.80 -6.73 -21.94
C THR A 399 7.71 -6.52 -20.42
N LEU A 400 6.75 -7.20 -19.78
CA LEU A 400 6.59 -7.15 -18.33
C LEU A 400 7.84 -7.71 -17.64
N GLN A 401 8.40 -8.78 -18.18
CA GLN A 401 9.59 -9.42 -17.66
C GLN A 401 10.82 -8.51 -17.70
N LEU A 402 11.03 -7.81 -18.81
CA LEU A 402 12.07 -6.80 -18.95
C LEU A 402 11.92 -5.67 -17.92
N SER A 403 10.68 -5.19 -17.70
CA SER A 403 10.41 -4.16 -16.69
C SER A 403 10.82 -4.61 -15.29
N TYR A 404 10.52 -5.87 -14.94
CA TYR A 404 10.98 -6.48 -13.68
C TYR A 404 12.51 -6.57 -13.60
N ASP A 405 13.18 -6.98 -14.67
CA ASP A 405 14.64 -7.14 -14.67
C ASP A 405 15.38 -5.83 -14.42
N GLU A 406 14.86 -4.75 -15.02
CA GLU A 406 15.36 -3.39 -14.90
C GLU A 406 14.86 -2.65 -13.63
N LEU A 407 14.16 -3.34 -12.72
CA LEU A 407 13.88 -2.81 -11.38
C LEU A 407 15.16 -2.70 -10.55
N PRO A 408 15.32 -1.62 -9.76
CA PRO A 408 16.29 -1.59 -8.67
C PRO A 408 16.09 -2.79 -7.73
N SER A 409 17.19 -3.31 -7.19
CA SER A 409 17.18 -4.53 -6.37
C SER A 409 16.19 -4.44 -5.20
N TYR A 410 16.21 -3.35 -4.44
CA TYR A 410 15.31 -3.13 -3.30
C TYR A 410 13.82 -3.14 -3.68
N LEU A 411 13.44 -2.72 -4.90
CA LEU A 411 12.05 -2.76 -5.37
C LEU A 411 11.58 -4.15 -5.78
N LYS A 412 12.51 -5.07 -6.12
CA LYS A 412 12.13 -6.43 -6.54
C LYS A 412 11.43 -7.17 -5.40
N SER A 413 11.91 -7.05 -4.16
CA SER A 413 11.26 -7.67 -3.00
C SER A 413 9.89 -7.05 -2.72
N CYS A 414 9.78 -5.71 -2.80
CA CYS A 414 8.49 -5.00 -2.67
C CYS A 414 7.47 -5.43 -3.74
N PHE A 415 7.92 -5.67 -4.96
CA PHE A 415 7.06 -6.14 -6.06
C PHE A 415 6.61 -7.59 -5.87
N LEU A 416 7.49 -8.47 -5.36
CA LEU A 416 7.12 -9.87 -5.08
C LEU A 416 6.10 -10.00 -3.96
N CYS A 417 6.02 -9.05 -3.02
CA CYS A 417 4.98 -9.01 -1.99
C CYS A 417 3.55 -9.10 -2.54
N PHE A 418 3.30 -8.65 -3.77
CA PHE A 418 1.97 -8.74 -4.37
C PHE A 418 1.53 -10.18 -4.68
N SER A 419 2.44 -11.16 -4.68
CA SER A 419 2.15 -12.56 -4.99
C SER A 419 1.22 -13.22 -3.97
N ILE A 420 1.20 -12.75 -2.72
CA ILE A 420 0.43 -13.38 -1.64
C ILE A 420 -1.06 -13.00 -1.66
N PHE A 421 -1.40 -11.86 -2.27
CA PHE A 421 -2.77 -11.38 -2.33
C PHE A 421 -3.56 -12.23 -3.34
N PRO A 422 -4.88 -12.41 -3.19
CA PRO A 422 -5.71 -13.10 -4.18
C PRO A 422 -5.92 -12.24 -5.44
N GLU A 423 -6.46 -12.87 -6.49
CA GLU A 423 -6.86 -12.19 -7.73
C GLU A 423 -7.96 -11.13 -7.45
N ASP A 424 -7.88 -10.01 -8.16
CA ASP A 424 -8.75 -8.83 -8.04
C ASP A 424 -8.87 -8.23 -6.62
N CYS A 425 -7.86 -8.48 -5.78
CA CYS A 425 -7.86 -7.91 -4.44
C CYS A 425 -7.50 -6.42 -4.47
N VAL A 426 -8.33 -5.59 -3.85
CA VAL A 426 -7.99 -4.20 -3.56
C VAL A 426 -7.11 -4.17 -2.31
N ILE A 427 -5.88 -3.70 -2.47
CA ILE A 427 -4.83 -3.76 -1.45
C ILE A 427 -4.63 -2.36 -0.84
N GLY A 428 -4.66 -2.28 0.48
CA GLY A 428 -4.37 -1.04 1.20
C GLY A 428 -2.88 -0.70 1.14
N LYS A 429 -2.53 0.53 0.72
CA LYS A 429 -1.13 0.97 0.59
C LYS A 429 -0.37 0.85 1.90
N ASP A 430 -0.97 1.31 2.99
CA ASP A 430 -0.31 1.33 4.31
C ASP A 430 0.05 -0.08 4.80
N GLN A 431 -0.77 -1.10 4.48
CA GLN A 431 -0.47 -2.49 4.82
C GLN A 431 0.82 -2.95 4.11
N LEU A 432 0.95 -2.67 2.81
CA LEU A 432 2.14 -3.00 2.02
C LEU A 432 3.39 -2.26 2.52
N VAL A 433 3.28 -0.95 2.72
CA VAL A 433 4.41 -0.13 3.17
C VAL A 433 4.88 -0.55 4.56
N ARG A 434 3.95 -0.78 5.51
CA ARG A 434 4.27 -1.29 6.85
C ARG A 434 4.91 -2.68 6.77
N TRP A 435 4.43 -3.56 5.89
CA TRP A 435 5.05 -4.86 5.66
C TRP A 435 6.49 -4.73 5.13
N TRP A 436 6.74 -3.89 4.12
CA TRP A 436 8.08 -3.69 3.58
C TRP A 436 9.05 -3.14 4.61
N ILE A 437 8.60 -2.24 5.49
CA ILE A 437 9.39 -1.75 6.62
C ILE A 437 9.65 -2.88 7.61
N GLY A 438 8.64 -3.70 7.94
CA GLY A 438 8.76 -4.82 8.86
C GLY A 438 9.77 -5.89 8.40
N GLU A 439 9.77 -6.24 7.12
CA GLU A 439 10.76 -7.17 6.55
C GLU A 439 12.16 -6.55 6.40
N GLY A 440 12.24 -5.22 6.39
CA GLY A 440 13.49 -4.49 6.14
C GLY A 440 13.82 -4.35 4.64
N PHE A 441 12.85 -4.46 3.74
CA PHE A 441 13.05 -4.25 2.29
C PHE A 441 13.32 -2.78 1.94
N VAL A 442 12.91 -1.87 2.82
CA VAL A 442 13.07 -0.43 2.64
C VAL A 442 14.50 0.00 2.99
N PRO A 443 15.28 0.55 2.04
CA PRO A 443 16.66 0.95 2.29
C PRO A 443 16.72 2.15 3.24
N LEU A 444 17.62 2.09 4.23
CA LEU A 444 17.87 3.18 5.17
C LEU A 444 18.85 4.18 4.57
N ARG A 445 18.46 5.45 4.45
CA ARG A 445 19.32 6.54 3.96
C ARG A 445 19.38 7.69 4.95
N GLY A 446 20.54 8.33 5.05
CA GLY A 446 20.75 9.47 5.94
C GLY A 446 19.75 10.60 5.64
N GLY A 447 19.00 11.01 6.66
CA GLY A 447 18.12 12.19 6.62
C GLY A 447 16.67 11.95 6.20
N ARG A 448 16.25 10.75 5.78
CA ARG A 448 14.84 10.42 5.52
C ARG A 448 14.25 9.49 6.57
N SER A 449 12.94 9.63 6.83
CA SER A 449 12.22 8.72 7.71
C SER A 449 12.02 7.35 7.03
N THR A 450 11.76 6.30 7.81
CA THR A 450 11.49 4.99 7.20
C THR A 450 10.13 4.90 6.54
N THR A 451 9.17 5.68 7.03
CA THR A 451 7.84 5.80 6.44
C THR A 451 7.88 6.49 5.07
N GLU A 452 8.62 7.59 4.93
CA GLU A 452 8.87 8.24 3.63
C GLU A 452 9.59 7.29 2.67
N ALA A 453 10.60 6.59 3.17
CA ALA A 453 11.33 5.61 2.38
C ALA A 453 10.46 4.49 1.81
N GLY A 454 9.49 4.02 2.60
CA GLY A 454 8.51 3.04 2.15
C GLY A 454 7.55 3.61 1.10
N GLU A 455 7.11 4.86 1.26
CA GLU A 455 6.27 5.56 0.29
C GLU A 455 6.99 5.78 -1.05
N ASP A 456 8.28 6.10 -1.01
CA ASP A 456 9.11 6.25 -2.20
C ASP A 456 9.31 4.90 -2.92
N CYS A 457 9.40 3.79 -2.18
CA CYS A 457 9.37 2.46 -2.78
C CYS A 457 8.06 2.19 -3.52
N PHE A 458 6.92 2.53 -2.89
CA PHE A 458 5.60 2.39 -3.51
C PHE A 458 5.49 3.23 -4.78
N SER A 459 5.91 4.49 -4.69
CA SER A 459 5.97 5.46 -5.79
C SER A 459 6.86 4.99 -6.93
N GLY A 460 7.94 4.26 -6.63
CA GLY A 460 8.84 3.69 -7.63
C GLY A 460 8.19 2.58 -8.47
N LEU A 461 7.25 1.84 -7.88
CA LEU A 461 6.49 0.79 -8.57
C LEU A 461 5.29 1.37 -9.35
N THR A 462 4.58 2.34 -8.79
CA THR A 462 3.46 3.02 -9.49
C THR A 462 3.94 3.77 -10.72
N ASN A 463 5.08 4.48 -10.64
CA ASN A 463 5.67 5.20 -11.77
C ASN A 463 6.13 4.28 -12.93
N ARG A 464 6.28 2.98 -12.67
CA ARG A 464 6.57 1.97 -13.69
C ARG A 464 5.33 1.33 -14.30
N CYS A 465 4.14 1.81 -13.91
CA CYS A 465 2.85 1.25 -14.30
C CYS A 465 2.70 -0.25 -13.96
N LEU A 466 3.41 -0.71 -12.92
CA LEU A 466 3.28 -2.09 -12.40
C LEU A 466 2.17 -2.20 -11.35
N ILE A 467 1.75 -1.07 -10.78
CA ILE A 467 0.66 -0.94 -9.81
C ILE A 467 -0.37 0.03 -10.36
N GLU A 468 -1.64 -0.32 -10.24
CA GLU A 468 -2.78 0.52 -10.60
C GLU A 468 -3.37 1.17 -9.34
N VAL A 469 -3.65 2.46 -9.45
CA VAL A 469 -4.24 3.24 -8.36
C VAL A 469 -5.76 3.07 -8.41
N VAL A 470 -6.35 2.65 -7.28
CA VAL A 470 -7.80 2.50 -7.16
C VAL A 470 -8.40 3.78 -6.57
N ASP A 471 -7.98 4.13 -5.36
CA ASP A 471 -8.51 5.28 -4.64
C ASP A 471 -7.41 6.28 -4.28
N LYS A 472 -7.72 7.57 -4.45
CA LYS A 472 -6.91 8.70 -3.97
C LYS A 472 -7.72 9.52 -2.98
N THR A 473 -7.05 10.04 -1.96
CA THR A 473 -7.61 11.06 -1.06
C THR A 473 -7.64 12.43 -1.76
N TYR A 474 -8.32 13.41 -1.17
CA TYR A 474 -8.46 14.76 -1.73
C TYR A 474 -7.11 15.49 -1.97
N ASN A 475 -6.07 15.14 -1.19
CA ASN A 475 -4.70 15.65 -1.35
C ASN A 475 -3.89 14.91 -2.45
N GLY A 476 -4.49 13.92 -3.14
CA GLY A 476 -3.84 13.12 -4.18
C GLY A 476 -3.05 11.91 -3.68
N THR A 477 -2.98 11.67 -2.36
CA THR A 477 -2.31 10.50 -1.78
C THR A 477 -3.06 9.22 -2.15
N ILE A 478 -2.31 8.19 -2.53
CA ILE A 478 -2.88 6.88 -2.88
C ILE A 478 -3.25 6.15 -1.58
N TYR A 479 -4.49 5.67 -1.50
CA TYR A 479 -5.00 4.92 -0.36
C TYR A 479 -5.07 3.41 -0.65
N ASN A 480 -5.66 3.07 -1.79
CA ASN A 480 -5.83 1.69 -2.25
C ASN A 480 -5.22 1.49 -3.64
N CYS A 481 -4.73 0.28 -3.90
CA CYS A 481 -4.14 -0.11 -5.15
C CYS A 481 -4.52 -1.53 -5.56
N THR A 482 -4.26 -1.86 -6.82
CA THR A 482 -4.38 -3.21 -7.38
C THR A 482 -3.25 -3.46 -8.37
N ILE A 483 -3.12 -4.69 -8.86
CA ILE A 483 -2.23 -5.02 -9.97
C ILE A 483 -3.03 -5.68 -11.09
N HIS A 484 -2.66 -5.36 -12.33
CA HIS A 484 -3.27 -5.96 -13.51
C HIS A 484 -3.00 -7.47 -13.56
N ASP A 485 -3.95 -8.27 -14.03
CA ASP A 485 -3.87 -9.74 -14.10
C ASP A 485 -2.58 -10.29 -14.76
N MET A 486 -2.14 -9.74 -15.89
CA MET A 486 -0.89 -10.12 -16.57
C MET A 486 0.36 -9.77 -15.76
N VAL A 487 0.31 -8.69 -14.96
CA VAL A 487 1.40 -8.32 -14.04
C VAL A 487 1.42 -9.31 -12.87
N ARG A 488 0.25 -9.71 -12.38
CA ARG A 488 0.10 -10.73 -11.35
C ARG A 488 0.67 -12.08 -11.78
N ASP A 489 0.36 -12.53 -13.01
CA ASP A 489 0.95 -13.76 -13.58
C ASP A 489 2.49 -13.73 -13.53
N LEU A 490 3.08 -12.59 -13.91
CA LEU A 490 4.52 -12.40 -13.83
C LEU A 490 5.01 -12.48 -12.38
N VAL A 491 4.35 -11.77 -11.46
CA VAL A 491 4.71 -11.76 -10.05
C VAL A 491 4.67 -13.17 -9.46
N LEU A 492 3.62 -13.93 -9.73
CA LEU A 492 3.46 -15.31 -9.25
C LEU A 492 4.56 -16.22 -9.78
N LYS A 493 4.82 -16.17 -11.10
CA LYS A 493 5.89 -16.95 -11.73
C LYS A 493 7.25 -16.64 -11.12
N VAL A 494 7.59 -15.36 -11.01
CA VAL A 494 8.88 -14.96 -10.43
C VAL A 494 8.96 -15.30 -8.95
N ALA A 495 7.86 -15.17 -8.20
CA ALA A 495 7.81 -15.53 -6.79
C ALA A 495 7.98 -17.04 -6.56
N GLU A 496 7.45 -17.88 -7.44
CA GLU A 496 7.65 -19.34 -7.42
C GLU A 496 9.11 -19.70 -7.74
N ASP A 497 9.67 -19.17 -8.84
CA ASP A 497 11.07 -19.35 -9.22
C ASP A 497 12.01 -18.94 -8.06
N ASP A 498 11.68 -17.84 -7.41
CA ASP A 498 12.42 -17.30 -6.29
C ASP A 498 11.96 -17.81 -4.90
N ALA A 499 11.21 -18.92 -4.82
CA ALA A 499 10.75 -19.54 -3.58
C ALA A 499 10.20 -18.55 -2.53
N PHE A 500 9.69 -17.41 -3.00
CA PHE A 500 9.17 -16.31 -2.20
C PHE A 500 7.76 -16.65 -1.74
N TYR A 501 7.00 -17.26 -2.64
CA TYR A 501 5.64 -17.76 -2.46
C TYR A 501 5.48 -19.14 -3.09
N ASN A 502 4.63 -19.97 -2.52
CA ASN A 502 4.26 -21.29 -3.04
C ASN A 502 2.77 -21.51 -2.74
N GLU A 503 1.97 -21.84 -3.76
CA GLU A 503 0.53 -22.11 -3.62
C GLU A 503 0.22 -23.20 -2.59
N LYS A 504 1.10 -24.19 -2.42
CA LYS A 504 0.91 -25.27 -1.44
C LYS A 504 1.16 -24.84 0.01
N GLY A 505 1.71 -23.63 0.22
CA GLY A 505 2.00 -23.06 1.54
C GLY A 505 3.09 -23.80 2.34
N SER A 506 3.75 -24.80 1.75
CA SER A 506 4.85 -25.54 2.36
C SER A 506 6.20 -24.96 1.93
N SER A 507 7.12 -24.75 2.89
CA SER A 507 8.48 -24.25 2.64
C SER A 507 8.55 -22.85 2.00
N CYS A 508 7.64 -21.92 2.34
CA CYS A 508 7.69 -20.51 1.90
C CYS A 508 8.08 -19.56 3.04
N ARG A 509 8.63 -18.38 2.73
CA ARG A 509 8.97 -17.38 3.76
C ARG A 509 7.85 -16.38 4.04
N HIS A 510 6.90 -16.25 3.12
CA HIS A 510 5.76 -15.35 3.24
C HIS A 510 4.48 -16.12 2.94
N LEU A 511 3.45 -15.89 3.75
CA LEU A 511 2.18 -16.59 3.64
C LEU A 511 1.01 -15.62 3.86
N GLY A 512 -0.02 -15.74 3.01
CA GLY A 512 -1.30 -15.08 3.21
C GLY A 512 -2.25 -15.94 4.03
N ILE A 513 -2.95 -15.33 4.99
CA ILE A 513 -4.06 -15.93 5.71
C ILE A 513 -5.28 -15.86 4.79
N GLN A 514 -5.75 -17.04 4.39
CA GLN A 514 -7.01 -17.26 3.69
C GLN A 514 -7.93 -18.11 4.56
N ASN A 515 -9.23 -18.10 4.30
CA ASN A 515 -10.25 -18.77 5.13
C ASN A 515 -10.00 -20.29 5.34
N ASP A 516 -9.24 -20.93 4.45
CA ASP A 516 -8.97 -22.36 4.48
C ASP A 516 -7.65 -22.71 5.20
N LEU A 517 -6.92 -21.70 5.69
CA LEU A 517 -5.58 -21.88 6.25
C LEU A 517 -5.62 -22.56 7.63
N GLY A 518 -5.34 -23.86 7.65
CA GLY A 518 -5.29 -24.66 8.87
C GLY A 518 -3.93 -24.68 9.61
N PRO A 519 -3.90 -25.17 10.86
CA PRO A 519 -2.67 -25.25 11.69
C PRO A 519 -1.54 -26.08 11.06
N LYS A 520 -1.87 -27.02 10.16
CA LYS A 520 -0.87 -27.89 9.49
C LYS A 520 0.09 -27.09 8.59
N HIS A 521 -0.38 -26.00 7.99
CA HIS A 521 0.45 -25.15 7.13
C HIS A 521 1.51 -24.37 7.92
N LEU A 522 1.16 -23.92 9.13
CA LEU A 522 2.10 -23.23 10.03
C LEU A 522 3.17 -24.19 10.57
N ILE A 523 2.78 -25.39 11.02
CA ILE A 523 3.72 -26.40 11.56
C ILE A 523 4.71 -26.85 10.49
N ALA A 524 4.24 -27.01 9.25
CA ALA A 524 5.07 -27.43 8.13
C ALA A 524 6.10 -26.35 7.72
N ASN A 525 6.01 -25.13 8.26
CA ASN A 525 6.78 -23.99 7.80
C ASN A 525 7.57 -23.28 8.90
N GLN A 526 8.71 -23.88 9.28
CA GLN A 526 9.64 -23.30 10.26
C GLN A 526 10.42 -22.08 9.74
N LYS A 527 10.31 -21.75 8.44
CA LYS A 527 11.06 -20.66 7.77
C LYS A 527 10.24 -19.38 7.60
N LEU A 528 9.02 -19.35 8.15
CA LEU A 528 8.08 -18.25 7.96
C LEU A 528 8.62 -16.95 8.58
N ARG A 529 8.66 -15.89 7.77
CA ARG A 529 9.06 -14.52 8.15
C ARG A 529 7.88 -13.55 8.15
N ALA A 530 6.92 -13.73 7.24
CA ALA A 530 5.68 -12.96 7.25
C ALA A 530 4.44 -13.82 7.16
N LEU A 531 3.44 -13.48 7.97
CA LEU A 531 2.08 -13.99 7.88
C LEU A 531 1.11 -12.81 7.85
N LEU A 532 0.36 -12.64 6.77
CA LEU A 532 -0.52 -11.48 6.58
C LEU A 532 -1.95 -11.85 6.23
N SER A 533 -2.91 -11.07 6.72
CA SER A 533 -4.30 -11.07 6.26
C SER A 533 -4.39 -10.52 4.84
N THR A 534 -4.84 -11.34 3.89
CA THR A 534 -4.90 -11.01 2.45
C THR A 534 -6.32 -10.96 1.90
N ASN A 535 -7.32 -10.81 2.77
CA ASN A 535 -8.72 -10.91 2.40
C ASN A 535 -9.19 -9.81 1.44
N LYS A 536 -10.14 -10.15 0.57
CA LYS A 536 -10.86 -9.16 -0.23
C LYS A 536 -11.59 -8.20 0.71
N THR A 537 -11.79 -6.94 0.29
CA THR A 537 -12.15 -5.76 1.12
C THR A 537 -13.38 -5.89 2.04
N ALA A 538 -14.18 -6.95 1.94
CA ALA A 538 -15.36 -7.21 2.77
C ALA A 538 -15.36 -8.58 3.47
N GLU A 539 -14.30 -9.37 3.33
CA GLU A 539 -14.20 -10.70 3.94
C GLU A 539 -13.43 -10.63 5.27
N VAL A 540 -13.90 -11.37 6.27
CA VAL A 540 -13.32 -11.42 7.61
C VAL A 540 -12.73 -12.81 7.86
N ASN A 541 -11.48 -12.86 8.31
CA ASN A 541 -10.78 -14.11 8.60
C ASN A 541 -11.34 -14.74 9.88
N LYS A 542 -11.74 -16.00 9.82
CA LYS A 542 -12.07 -16.78 11.02
C LYS A 542 -10.85 -17.57 11.44
N ILE A 543 -10.19 -17.12 12.51
CA ILE A 543 -8.96 -17.77 13.00
C ILE A 543 -9.31 -18.72 14.14
N ALA A 544 -9.18 -20.02 13.86
CA ALA A 544 -9.37 -21.07 14.86
C ALA A 544 -8.33 -20.99 15.98
N SER A 545 -8.73 -21.29 17.22
CA SER A 545 -7.82 -21.25 18.37
C SER A 545 -6.62 -22.19 18.20
N SER A 546 -6.82 -23.32 17.50
CA SER A 546 -5.77 -24.30 17.21
C SER A 546 -4.66 -23.77 16.28
N MET A 547 -5.00 -22.88 15.34
CA MET A 547 -4.05 -22.22 14.46
C MET A 547 -3.31 -21.12 15.22
N ALA A 548 -4.06 -20.24 15.88
CA ALA A 548 -3.48 -19.10 16.59
C ALA A 548 -2.50 -19.50 17.70
N LYS A 549 -2.79 -20.60 18.42
CA LYS A 549 -1.87 -21.18 19.41
C LYS A 549 -0.56 -21.66 18.81
N LYS A 550 -0.45 -21.88 17.50
CA LYS A 550 0.79 -22.34 16.83
C LYS A 550 1.61 -21.22 16.19
N LEU A 551 1.11 -19.99 16.20
CA LEU A 551 1.85 -18.85 15.65
C LEU A 551 3.22 -18.67 16.31
N HIS A 552 3.30 -18.93 17.62
CA HIS A 552 4.53 -18.82 18.40
C HIS A 552 5.63 -19.82 17.98
N GLU A 553 5.30 -20.87 17.24
CA GLU A 553 6.25 -21.87 16.74
C GLU A 553 7.11 -21.33 15.56
N SER A 554 6.67 -20.26 14.90
CA SER A 554 7.38 -19.60 13.79
C SER A 554 8.46 -18.64 14.32
N ARG A 555 9.59 -19.19 14.80
CA ARG A 555 10.62 -18.43 15.54
C ARG A 555 11.19 -17.21 14.81
N TYR A 556 11.25 -17.23 13.49
CA TYR A 556 11.83 -16.17 12.67
C TYR A 556 10.79 -15.20 12.10
N LEU A 557 9.56 -15.22 12.63
CA LEU A 557 8.49 -14.34 12.18
C LEU A 557 8.82 -12.88 12.52
N ARG A 558 8.89 -12.04 11.48
CA ARG A 558 9.08 -10.59 11.55
C ARG A 558 7.78 -9.82 11.45
N VAL A 559 6.88 -10.31 10.59
CA VAL A 559 5.61 -9.67 10.29
C VAL A 559 4.46 -10.59 10.64
N LEU A 560 3.60 -10.14 11.56
CA LEU A 560 2.34 -10.78 11.88
C LEU A 560 1.22 -9.77 11.71
N ASP A 561 0.46 -9.91 10.62
CA ASP A 561 -0.73 -9.13 10.35
C ASP A 561 -1.93 -10.08 10.34
N VAL A 562 -2.72 -10.02 11.41
CA VAL A 562 -3.98 -10.77 11.55
C VAL A 562 -5.17 -9.81 11.51
N SER A 563 -5.02 -8.69 10.79
CA SER A 563 -6.08 -7.69 10.69
C SER A 563 -7.37 -8.26 10.08
N ARG A 564 -8.51 -7.63 10.41
CA ARG A 564 -9.85 -8.03 9.96
C ARG A 564 -10.15 -9.51 10.25
N SER A 565 -9.87 -9.93 11.50
CA SER A 565 -10.04 -11.31 11.93
C SER A 565 -10.94 -11.47 13.16
N ILE A 566 -11.72 -12.55 13.19
CA ILE A 566 -12.47 -13.03 14.33
C ILE A 566 -11.78 -14.27 14.88
N PHE A 567 -11.40 -14.23 16.16
CA PHE A 567 -10.84 -15.35 16.90
C PHE A 567 -11.95 -16.05 17.69
N GLU A 568 -11.89 -17.38 17.76
CA GLU A 568 -12.84 -18.19 18.56
C GLU A 568 -12.73 -17.95 20.06
N ALA A 569 -11.59 -17.43 20.52
CA ALA A 569 -11.29 -17.22 21.92
C ALA A 569 -10.61 -15.86 22.13
N SER A 570 -10.50 -15.44 23.39
CA SER A 570 -9.79 -14.20 23.77
C SER A 570 -8.38 -14.17 23.19
N LEU A 571 -8.00 -13.05 22.55
CA LEU A 571 -6.67 -12.86 21.99
C LEU A 571 -5.58 -12.92 23.06
N SER A 572 -5.83 -12.38 24.26
CA SER A 572 -4.83 -12.40 25.34
C SER A 572 -4.49 -13.82 25.79
N GLY A 573 -5.48 -14.72 25.78
CA GLY A 573 -5.27 -16.14 26.09
C GLY A 573 -4.68 -16.92 24.92
N THR A 574 -5.08 -16.59 23.69
CA THR A 574 -4.67 -17.32 22.47
C THR A 574 -3.25 -16.95 22.01
N LEU A 575 -2.87 -15.68 22.16
CA LEU A 575 -1.55 -15.14 21.82
C LEU A 575 -0.67 -14.96 23.08
N ASN A 576 -0.92 -15.71 24.15
CA ASN A 576 -0.18 -15.62 25.40
C ASN A 576 1.33 -15.94 25.24
N GLN A 577 1.73 -16.62 24.16
CA GLN A 577 3.11 -16.95 23.83
C GLN A 577 3.73 -16.05 22.75
N ILE A 578 3.04 -14.98 22.32
CA ILE A 578 3.57 -14.09 21.25
C ILE A 578 4.95 -13.51 21.58
N GLY A 579 5.26 -13.32 22.86
CA GLY A 579 6.58 -12.90 23.33
C GLY A 579 7.75 -13.85 22.99
N SER A 580 7.50 -15.07 22.49
CA SER A 580 8.56 -15.94 21.96
C SER A 580 9.03 -15.53 20.56
N LEU A 581 8.27 -14.69 19.85
CA LEU A 581 8.61 -14.16 18.52
C LEU A 581 9.58 -12.99 18.66
N GLN A 582 10.83 -13.28 18.99
CA GLN A 582 11.84 -12.26 19.31
C GLN A 582 12.19 -11.37 18.11
N HIS A 583 12.03 -11.91 16.89
CA HIS A 583 12.32 -11.24 15.62
C HIS A 583 11.17 -10.35 15.12
N LEU A 584 10.05 -10.27 15.84
CA LEU A 584 8.86 -9.54 15.40
C LEU A 584 9.12 -8.02 15.35
N THR A 585 8.95 -7.44 14.16
CA THR A 585 9.12 -6.01 13.87
C THR A 585 7.80 -5.32 13.55
N TYR A 586 6.82 -6.06 13.01
CA TYR A 586 5.50 -5.53 12.68
C TYR A 586 4.40 -6.45 13.23
N LEU A 587 3.53 -5.89 14.06
CA LEU A 587 2.32 -6.53 14.56
C LEU A 587 1.10 -5.68 14.19
N SER A 588 0.18 -6.25 13.40
CA SER A 588 -1.16 -5.68 13.21
C SER A 588 -2.23 -6.60 13.78
N LEU A 589 -3.01 -6.05 14.70
CA LEU A 589 -4.24 -6.59 15.25
C LEU A 589 -5.44 -5.71 14.83
N SER A 590 -5.30 -4.91 13.78
CA SER A 590 -6.33 -3.96 13.34
C SER A 590 -7.66 -4.65 13.06
N ASN A 591 -8.77 -4.08 13.55
CA ASN A 591 -10.12 -4.60 13.36
C ASN A 591 -10.23 -6.10 13.75
N THR A 592 -9.68 -6.48 14.91
CA THR A 592 -9.75 -7.85 15.43
C THR A 592 -10.77 -8.00 16.56
N HIS A 593 -11.49 -9.12 16.57
CA HIS A 593 -12.48 -9.45 17.59
C HIS A 593 -12.20 -10.85 18.19
N PRO A 594 -12.30 -11.05 19.52
CA PRO A 594 -12.56 -10.07 20.58
C PRO A 594 -11.26 -9.55 21.24
N LEU A 595 -10.71 -8.43 20.77
CA LEU A 595 -9.57 -7.77 21.41
C LEU A 595 -10.04 -6.79 22.50
N ILE A 596 -9.72 -7.08 23.76
CA ILE A 596 -10.03 -6.22 24.93
C ILE A 596 -8.75 -5.61 25.52
N GLN A 597 -7.65 -6.38 25.53
CA GLN A 597 -6.33 -5.99 26.01
C GLN A 597 -5.24 -6.73 25.24
N LEU A 598 -4.07 -6.14 25.12
CA LEU A 598 -2.92 -6.79 24.48
C LEU A 598 -2.36 -7.92 25.37
N PRO A 599 -1.80 -9.01 24.78
CA PRO A 599 -1.21 -10.10 25.54
C PRO A 599 -0.03 -9.64 26.41
N PRO A 600 0.06 -10.01 27.70
CA PRO A 600 1.16 -9.57 28.57
C PRO A 600 2.56 -9.96 28.07
N SER A 601 2.69 -11.10 27.38
CA SER A 601 3.99 -11.55 26.86
C SER A 601 4.57 -10.67 25.76
N LEU A 602 3.79 -9.76 25.17
CA LEU A 602 4.27 -8.80 24.17
C LEU A 602 5.40 -7.91 24.73
N GLU A 603 5.45 -7.71 26.05
CA GLU A 603 6.55 -7.00 26.76
C GLU A 603 7.94 -7.55 26.42
N LYS A 604 8.04 -8.85 26.10
CA LYS A 604 9.33 -9.51 25.80
C LYS A 604 9.88 -9.16 24.40
N ILE A 605 9.07 -8.57 23.52
CA ILE A 605 9.48 -8.25 22.16
C ILE A 605 10.27 -6.94 22.17
N SER A 606 11.49 -6.98 21.63
CA SER A 606 12.43 -5.84 21.72
C SER A 606 12.70 -5.13 20.39
N HIS A 607 12.33 -5.73 19.26
CA HIS A 607 12.55 -5.17 17.92
C HIS A 607 11.31 -4.61 17.24
N LEU A 608 10.19 -4.52 17.97
CA LEU A 608 8.93 -4.02 17.42
C LEU A 608 9.10 -2.58 16.91
N GLN A 609 8.84 -2.38 15.62
CA GLN A 609 8.89 -1.08 14.92
C GLN A 609 7.49 -0.55 14.62
N ILE A 610 6.52 -1.44 14.39
CA ILE A 610 5.16 -1.08 14.01
C ILE A 610 4.18 -1.86 14.88
N LEU A 611 3.32 -1.13 15.60
CA LEU A 611 2.18 -1.68 16.32
C LEU A 611 0.91 -1.01 15.82
N ASP A 612 0.06 -1.80 15.15
CA ASP A 612 -1.23 -1.37 14.65
C ASP A 612 -2.34 -2.14 15.36
N VAL A 613 -3.16 -1.41 16.11
CA VAL A 613 -4.35 -1.93 16.79
C VAL A 613 -5.58 -1.09 16.44
N SER A 614 -5.54 -0.39 15.30
CA SER A 614 -6.60 0.47 14.82
C SER A 614 -7.94 -0.26 14.68
N TYR A 615 -9.05 0.48 14.76
CA TYR A 615 -10.42 -0.04 14.64
C TYR A 615 -10.82 -1.12 15.67
N CYS A 616 -10.02 -1.33 16.72
CA CYS A 616 -10.36 -2.25 17.81
C CYS A 616 -11.30 -1.58 18.81
N GLN A 617 -12.60 -1.56 18.51
CA GLN A 617 -13.60 -0.80 19.28
C GLN A 617 -13.68 -1.18 20.77
N ASN A 618 -13.36 -2.42 21.12
CA ASN A 618 -13.46 -2.95 22.50
C ASN A 618 -12.14 -2.90 23.28
N LEU A 619 -11.06 -2.41 22.68
CA LEU A 619 -9.77 -2.25 23.35
C LEU A 619 -9.91 -1.17 24.43
N LYS A 620 -9.82 -1.56 25.70
CA LYS A 620 -10.07 -0.63 26.83
C LYS A 620 -8.83 0.12 27.27
N MET A 621 -7.69 -0.57 27.27
CA MET A 621 -6.44 -0.04 27.78
C MET A 621 -5.27 -0.57 26.97
N LEU A 622 -4.26 0.29 26.85
CA LEU A 622 -2.95 -0.12 26.38
C LEU A 622 -2.01 -0.31 27.58
N PRO A 623 -1.32 -1.47 27.67
CA PRO A 623 -0.46 -1.77 28.80
C PRO A 623 0.78 -0.87 28.85
N SER A 624 1.28 -0.62 30.07
CA SER A 624 2.39 0.29 30.33
C SER A 624 3.70 -0.11 29.64
N TYR A 625 3.91 -1.41 29.37
CA TYR A 625 5.12 -1.87 28.70
C TYR A 625 5.29 -1.33 27.28
N ILE A 626 4.28 -0.75 26.63
CA ILE A 626 4.44 -0.18 25.27
C ILE A 626 5.52 0.91 25.23
N VAL A 627 5.71 1.63 26.34
CA VAL A 627 6.73 2.69 26.44
C VAL A 627 8.17 2.15 26.51
N THR A 628 8.34 0.83 26.61
CA THR A 628 9.65 0.15 26.58
C THR A 628 10.11 -0.15 25.16
N PHE A 629 9.22 -0.15 24.15
CA PHE A 629 9.55 -0.43 22.75
C PHE A 629 10.33 0.72 22.08
N LYS A 630 11.62 0.88 22.41
CA LYS A 630 12.47 2.01 21.94
C LYS A 630 12.67 2.07 20.42
N LYS A 631 12.43 0.97 19.71
CA LYS A 631 12.51 0.89 18.24
C LYS A 631 11.18 1.20 17.53
N LEU A 632 10.10 1.46 18.28
CA LEU A 632 8.79 1.75 17.72
C LEU A 632 8.81 3.06 16.93
N LYS A 633 8.33 2.98 15.69
CA LYS A 633 8.22 4.08 14.73
C LYS A 633 6.77 4.41 14.40
N VAL A 634 5.89 3.40 14.40
CA VAL A 634 4.47 3.57 14.11
C VAL A 634 3.66 2.98 15.26
N LEU A 635 2.83 3.82 15.88
CA LEU A 635 1.79 3.41 16.82
C LEU A 635 0.44 3.90 16.30
N ASP A 636 -0.40 2.96 15.87
CA ASP A 636 -1.72 3.25 15.33
C ASP A 636 -2.81 2.67 16.23
N VAL A 637 -3.49 3.55 16.96
CA VAL A 637 -4.63 3.25 17.83
C VAL A 637 -5.88 3.99 17.37
N SER A 638 -5.92 4.37 16.09
CA SER A 638 -7.03 5.11 15.51
C SER A 638 -8.34 4.33 15.61
N HIS A 639 -9.45 5.05 15.78
CA HIS A 639 -10.79 4.45 15.85
C HIS A 639 -10.98 3.38 16.95
N CYS A 640 -10.23 3.41 18.05
CA CYS A 640 -10.47 2.56 19.21
C CYS A 640 -11.47 3.22 20.18
N GLY A 641 -12.77 3.03 19.97
CA GLY A 641 -13.85 3.69 20.74
C GLY A 641 -13.70 3.60 22.27
N SER A 642 -13.40 2.41 22.80
CA SER A 642 -13.32 2.19 24.27
C SER A 642 -11.98 2.56 24.92
N LEU A 643 -10.96 2.98 24.15
CA LEU A 643 -9.62 3.22 24.69
C LEU A 643 -9.58 4.56 25.42
N GLU A 644 -9.39 4.57 26.74
CA GLU A 644 -9.46 5.84 27.49
C GLU A 644 -8.27 6.78 27.19
N CYS A 645 -7.05 6.31 27.43
CA CYS A 645 -5.82 7.07 27.19
C CYS A 645 -4.62 6.14 26.92
N LEU A 646 -3.52 6.72 26.44
CA LEU A 646 -2.24 5.99 26.33
C LEU A 646 -1.49 5.98 27.66
N PRO A 647 -0.64 4.97 27.94
CA PRO A 647 0.14 4.91 29.17
C PRO A 647 1.18 6.03 29.24
N LYS A 648 1.39 6.56 30.45
CA LYS A 648 2.40 7.57 30.77
C LYS A 648 3.82 7.13 30.40
N GLY A 649 4.64 8.07 29.94
CA GLY A 649 6.01 7.80 29.50
C GLY A 649 6.14 7.59 27.99
N LEU A 650 5.08 7.87 27.22
CA LEU A 650 5.09 7.80 25.75
C LEU A 650 6.19 8.69 25.16
N GLY A 651 6.48 9.84 25.79
CA GLY A 651 7.55 10.74 25.39
C GLY A 651 8.96 10.12 25.40
N ARG A 652 9.13 8.90 25.93
CA ARG A 652 10.38 8.14 25.89
C ARG A 652 10.59 7.36 24.58
N LEU A 653 9.62 7.38 23.67
CA LEU A 653 9.67 6.71 22.36
C LEU A 653 10.23 7.67 21.29
N SER A 654 11.49 8.07 21.42
CA SER A 654 12.12 9.10 20.58
C SER A 654 12.27 8.75 19.09
N ASN A 655 12.00 7.50 18.69
CA ASN A 655 12.00 7.04 17.30
C ASN A 655 10.61 7.04 16.65
N LEU A 656 9.57 7.47 17.36
CA LEU A 656 8.21 7.47 16.86
C LEU A 656 8.05 8.51 15.74
N GLU A 657 7.65 8.05 14.55
CA GLU A 657 7.41 8.85 13.34
C GLU A 657 5.90 9.07 13.11
N VAL A 658 5.06 8.09 13.48
CA VAL A 658 3.60 8.11 13.28
C VAL A 658 2.89 7.74 14.58
N LEU A 659 2.01 8.62 15.05
CA LEU A 659 1.14 8.40 16.20
C LEU A 659 -0.29 8.78 15.83
N LEU A 660 -1.18 7.79 15.70
CA LEU A 660 -2.58 8.00 15.31
C LEU A 660 -3.53 7.56 16.42
N GLY A 661 -4.57 8.36 16.68
CA GLY A 661 -5.58 8.08 17.70
C GLY A 661 -5.14 8.43 19.13
N PHE A 662 -4.20 9.37 19.30
CA PHE A 662 -3.73 9.80 20.61
C PHE A 662 -4.85 10.50 21.38
N ARG A 663 -5.24 9.90 22.51
CA ARG A 663 -6.15 10.47 23.50
C ARG A 663 -5.36 10.94 24.72
N PRO A 664 -5.21 12.26 24.94
CA PRO A 664 -4.49 12.76 26.10
C PRO A 664 -5.23 12.42 27.39
N ALA A 665 -4.49 12.06 28.42
CA ALA A 665 -5.05 11.74 29.72
C ALA A 665 -5.57 12.99 30.45
N ARG A 666 -6.68 12.81 31.18
CA ARG A 666 -7.25 13.83 32.07
C ARG A 666 -6.35 14.03 33.30
N SER A 667 -6.50 15.15 33.98
CA SER A 667 -5.73 15.45 35.20
C SER A 667 -5.94 14.42 36.33
N SER A 668 -7.09 13.75 36.35
CA SER A 668 -7.41 12.66 37.28
C SER A 668 -6.76 11.32 36.92
N GLN A 669 -6.29 11.13 35.68
CA GLN A 669 -5.71 9.88 35.18
C GLN A 669 -4.17 9.92 35.32
N LEU A 670 -3.67 9.65 36.53
CA LEU A 670 -2.24 9.80 36.88
C LEU A 670 -1.27 8.90 36.09
N GLU A 671 -1.76 7.74 35.64
CA GLU A 671 -1.02 6.75 34.85
C GLU A 671 -1.15 6.95 33.33
N GLY A 672 -1.92 7.95 32.90
CA GLY A 672 -2.12 8.28 31.50
C GLY A 672 -1.13 9.32 30.97
N CYS A 673 -0.85 9.24 29.67
CA CYS A 673 0.02 10.16 28.96
C CYS A 673 -0.70 11.48 28.71
N ARG A 674 -0.11 12.57 29.19
CA ARG A 674 -0.62 13.93 28.91
C ARG A 674 -0.07 14.46 27.60
N ILE A 675 -0.73 15.48 27.04
CA ILE A 675 -0.32 16.09 25.77
C ILE A 675 1.08 16.73 25.86
N GLY A 676 1.50 17.18 27.05
CA GLY A 676 2.83 17.76 27.28
C GLY A 676 3.99 16.82 26.95
N GLU A 677 3.80 15.51 27.02
CA GLU A 677 4.83 14.51 26.70
C GLU A 677 5.18 14.46 25.21
N LEU A 678 4.28 14.92 24.33
CA LEU A 678 4.51 14.97 22.89
C LEU A 678 5.72 15.85 22.53
N ARG A 679 6.08 16.83 23.37
CA ARG A 679 7.25 17.72 23.16
C ARG A 679 8.57 16.97 22.98
N ASN A 680 8.65 15.74 23.48
CA ASN A 680 9.85 14.91 23.41
C ASN A 680 9.91 14.05 22.12
N LEU A 681 8.83 13.96 21.35
CA LEU A 681 8.71 13.13 20.15
C LEU A 681 9.14 13.93 18.90
N THR A 682 10.38 14.38 18.86
CA THR A 682 10.87 15.34 17.84
C THR A 682 10.90 14.79 16.42
N LYS A 683 10.91 13.46 16.25
CA LYS A 683 10.85 12.78 14.94
C LYS A 683 9.43 12.54 14.43
N LEU A 684 8.41 12.99 15.16
CA LEU A 684 7.01 12.74 14.80
C LEU A 684 6.63 13.55 13.56
N ARG A 685 6.14 12.86 12.53
CA ARG A 685 5.73 13.45 11.24
C ARG A 685 4.23 13.42 11.02
N THR A 686 3.56 12.40 11.57
CA THR A 686 2.11 12.23 11.47
C THR A 686 1.53 12.09 12.86
N LEU A 687 0.58 12.99 13.20
CA LEU A 687 -0.10 12.98 14.48
C LEU A 687 -1.63 13.01 14.29
N GLY A 688 -2.32 12.06 14.92
CA GLY A 688 -3.78 12.05 15.05
C GLY A 688 -4.19 12.24 16.50
N LEU A 689 -4.71 13.42 16.84
CA LEU A 689 -5.25 13.77 18.15
C LEU A 689 -6.76 13.48 18.22
N GLN A 690 -7.20 12.90 19.34
CA GLN A 690 -8.60 12.81 19.71
C GLN A 690 -8.79 13.46 21.08
N ILE A 691 -9.49 14.59 21.11
CA ILE A 691 -9.67 15.42 22.31
C ILE A 691 -11.17 15.50 22.61
N THR A 692 -11.58 15.01 23.78
CA THR A 692 -12.99 14.94 24.15
C THR A 692 -13.36 15.94 25.24
N ARG A 693 -12.40 16.38 26.06
CA ARG A 693 -12.66 17.26 27.21
C ARG A 693 -11.54 18.27 27.43
N ALA A 694 -11.89 19.40 28.03
CA ALA A 694 -10.94 20.49 28.28
C ALA A 694 -9.80 20.14 29.26
N ASP A 695 -10.05 19.27 30.24
CA ASP A 695 -9.08 18.87 31.28
C ASP A 695 -7.99 17.89 30.80
N GLU A 696 -8.09 17.45 29.54
CA GLU A 696 -7.05 16.73 28.80
C GLU A 696 -5.87 17.64 28.41
N ILE A 697 -6.10 18.98 28.38
CA ILE A 697 -5.10 19.99 28.00
C ILE A 697 -4.79 20.91 29.19
N GLY A 698 -3.61 20.76 29.79
CA GLY A 698 -3.11 21.67 30.82
C GLY A 698 -2.75 23.04 30.27
N ASP A 699 -2.92 24.10 31.06
CA ASP A 699 -2.59 25.47 30.62
C ASP A 699 -1.10 25.68 30.32
N ASN A 700 -0.23 24.92 30.98
CA ASN A 700 1.21 24.88 30.71
C ASN A 700 1.59 23.94 29.54
N GLU A 701 0.63 23.19 29.00
CA GLU A 701 0.83 22.19 27.95
C GLU A 701 0.41 22.69 26.56
N VAL A 702 -0.19 23.88 26.44
CA VAL A 702 -0.70 24.45 25.17
C VAL A 702 0.37 24.57 24.07
N ASN A 703 1.64 24.72 24.44
CA ASN A 703 2.77 24.74 23.50
C ASN A 703 3.33 23.34 23.19
N ALA A 704 2.57 22.26 23.43
CA ALA A 704 3.04 20.88 23.23
C ALA A 704 3.42 20.58 21.77
N LEU A 705 2.67 21.12 20.81
CA LEU A 705 2.85 20.80 19.39
C LEU A 705 3.89 21.66 18.69
N ILE A 706 4.19 22.86 19.22
CA ILE A 706 5.09 23.84 18.58
C ILE A 706 6.51 23.27 18.39
N ASN A 707 6.95 22.38 19.27
CA ASN A 707 8.30 21.78 19.22
C ASN A 707 8.43 20.64 18.19
N LEU A 708 7.33 20.20 17.58
CA LEU A 708 7.34 19.08 16.63
C LEU A 708 7.79 19.56 15.24
N GLN A 709 9.09 19.87 15.10
CA GLN A 709 9.67 20.49 13.90
C GLN A 709 9.58 19.63 12.62
N GLU A 710 9.42 18.32 12.76
CA GLU A 710 9.26 17.41 11.61
C GLU A 710 7.78 17.08 11.29
N LEU A 711 6.82 17.65 12.02
CA LEU A 711 5.40 17.33 11.83
C LEU A 711 4.88 17.87 10.49
N GLN A 712 4.41 16.96 9.65
CA GLN A 712 3.88 17.25 8.31
C GLN A 712 2.35 17.10 8.26
N TYR A 713 1.79 16.11 8.95
CA TYR A 713 0.35 15.83 8.98
C TYR A 713 -0.20 15.89 10.41
N LEU A 714 -1.27 16.66 10.60
CA LEU A 714 -2.01 16.73 11.84
C LEU A 714 -3.50 16.49 11.58
N SER A 715 -4.06 15.47 12.24
CA SER A 715 -5.51 15.31 12.36
C SER A 715 -5.92 15.62 13.79
N MET A 716 -6.90 16.49 13.98
CA MET A 716 -7.53 16.74 15.27
C MET A 716 -9.00 16.40 15.20
N SER A 717 -9.43 15.47 16.04
CA SER A 717 -10.82 15.05 16.16
C SER A 717 -11.37 15.42 17.53
N CYS A 718 -12.52 16.08 17.56
CA CYS A 718 -13.29 16.34 18.78
C CYS A 718 -14.60 15.56 18.82
N PHE A 719 -14.61 14.36 18.23
CA PHE A 719 -15.77 13.46 18.32
C PHE A 719 -16.09 13.12 19.78
N ASP A 720 -17.38 13.15 20.12
CA ASP A 720 -17.88 12.96 21.50
C ASP A 720 -17.37 14.03 22.48
N SER A 721 -17.20 15.27 22.01
CA SER A 721 -16.74 16.38 22.86
C SER A 721 -17.78 16.81 23.89
N HIS A 722 -17.30 17.14 25.10
CA HIS A 722 -18.11 17.70 26.17
C HIS A 722 -17.49 18.96 26.78
N GLY A 723 -18.35 19.90 27.19
CA GLY A 723 -17.94 21.14 27.84
C GLY A 723 -17.60 22.27 26.86
N SER A 724 -18.13 23.46 27.12
CA SER A 724 -17.89 24.65 26.28
C SER A 724 -16.46 25.21 26.42
N ASP A 725 -15.77 24.86 27.50
CA ASP A 725 -14.39 25.25 27.78
C ASP A 725 -13.36 24.52 26.91
N LEU A 726 -13.74 23.41 26.27
CA LEU A 726 -12.87 22.68 25.33
C LEU A 726 -12.41 23.57 24.17
N ILE A 727 -13.32 24.38 23.63
CA ILE A 727 -13.05 25.31 22.52
C ILE A 727 -11.86 26.23 22.89
N ASN A 728 -11.91 26.82 24.09
CA ASN A 728 -10.86 27.72 24.59
C ASN A 728 -9.50 27.04 24.76
N LYS A 729 -9.48 25.72 25.01
CA LYS A 729 -8.24 24.94 25.13
C LYS A 729 -7.67 24.57 23.77
N VAL A 730 -8.51 24.14 22.84
CA VAL A 730 -8.11 23.80 21.46
C VAL A 730 -7.62 25.05 20.72
N ASP A 731 -8.22 26.22 20.96
CA ASP A 731 -7.78 27.50 20.40
C ASP A 731 -6.39 27.94 20.86
N LYS A 732 -5.88 27.39 21.97
CA LYS A 732 -4.53 27.65 22.47
C LYS A 732 -3.51 26.62 21.99
N LEU A 733 -3.94 25.53 21.36
CA LEU A 733 -3.07 24.43 20.92
C LEU A 733 -2.54 24.70 19.51
N PHE A 734 -1.53 25.56 19.40
CA PHE A 734 -0.97 25.97 18.11
C PHE A 734 -0.21 24.82 17.43
N PRO A 735 -0.58 24.43 16.19
CA PRO A 735 0.25 23.54 15.38
C PRO A 735 1.56 24.23 14.98
N PRO A 736 2.60 23.46 14.59
CA PRO A 736 3.85 24.05 14.16
C PRO A 736 3.77 24.62 12.74
N GLN A 737 4.60 25.60 12.42
CA GLN A 737 4.48 26.40 11.18
C GLN A 737 4.74 25.61 9.89
N GLN A 738 5.59 24.58 9.94
CA GLN A 738 5.94 23.73 8.79
C GLN A 738 4.91 22.64 8.47
N LEU A 739 3.75 22.66 9.12
CA LEU A 739 2.67 21.72 8.86
C LEU A 739 2.23 21.79 7.39
N HIS A 740 2.20 20.64 6.72
CA HIS A 740 1.82 20.51 5.31
C HIS A 740 0.33 20.18 5.12
N GLU A 741 -0.24 19.38 6.03
CA GLU A 741 -1.63 18.95 5.97
C GLU A 741 -2.31 19.00 7.35
N LEU A 742 -3.54 19.50 7.36
CA LEU A 742 -4.39 19.60 8.53
C LEU A 742 -5.79 19.04 8.26
N CYS A 743 -6.22 18.13 9.12
CA CYS A 743 -7.58 17.60 9.15
C CYS A 743 -8.25 17.98 10.47
N LEU A 744 -9.27 18.83 10.43
CA LEU A 744 -10.08 19.21 11.58
C LEU A 744 -11.44 18.50 11.52
N LYS A 745 -11.70 17.58 12.45
CA LYS A 745 -12.90 16.74 12.47
C LYS A 745 -13.72 16.99 13.73
N PHE A 746 -15.03 17.10 13.60
CA PHE A 746 -15.96 17.24 14.74
C PHE A 746 -15.63 18.40 15.67
N TYR A 747 -15.06 19.50 15.15
CA TYR A 747 -14.74 20.65 15.98
C TYR A 747 -16.03 21.31 16.49
N PRO A 748 -16.20 21.49 17.82
CA PRO A 748 -17.46 21.94 18.41
C PRO A 748 -17.63 23.47 18.42
N GLY A 749 -16.62 24.23 18.01
CA GLY A 749 -16.70 25.69 18.00
C GLY A 749 -17.47 26.20 16.78
N LYS A 750 -18.33 27.21 17.02
CA LYS A 750 -19.09 27.89 15.94
C LYS A 750 -18.22 28.71 14.99
N THR A 751 -17.05 29.14 15.45
CA THR A 751 -16.07 29.87 14.65
C THR A 751 -14.79 29.05 14.53
N SER A 752 -14.12 29.11 13.38
CA SER A 752 -12.86 28.38 13.18
C SER A 752 -11.79 28.77 14.21
N PRO A 753 -10.88 27.85 14.59
CA PRO A 753 -9.82 28.17 15.56
C PRO A 753 -8.97 29.38 15.20
N MET A 754 -8.56 30.17 16.20
CA MET A 754 -7.79 31.42 16.00
C MET A 754 -6.47 31.22 15.23
N TRP A 755 -5.82 30.06 15.42
CA TRP A 755 -4.56 29.71 14.79
C TRP A 755 -4.72 29.20 13.35
N LEU A 756 -5.95 28.99 12.86
CA LEU A 756 -6.22 28.60 11.47
C LEU A 756 -6.14 29.83 10.57
N ASN A 757 -4.92 30.30 10.30
CA ASN A 757 -4.65 31.48 9.48
C ASN A 757 -3.30 31.32 8.75
N PRO A 758 -3.08 32.04 7.62
CA PRO A 758 -1.88 31.86 6.79
C PRO A 758 -0.59 32.36 7.43
N ILE A 759 -0.67 33.13 8.53
CA ILE A 759 0.51 33.60 9.28
C ILE A 759 1.01 32.51 10.22
N SER A 760 0.08 31.82 10.90
CA SER A 760 0.39 30.72 11.80
C SER A 760 0.74 29.43 11.06
N LEU A 761 0.16 29.20 9.88
CA LEU A 761 0.36 27.98 9.07
C LEU A 761 0.79 28.33 7.61
N PRO A 762 1.95 28.95 7.42
CA PRO A 762 2.37 29.51 6.13
C PRO A 762 2.70 28.46 5.06
N PHE A 763 2.97 27.21 5.47
CA PHE A 763 3.34 26.11 4.59
C PHE A 763 2.21 25.10 4.34
N LEU A 764 1.01 25.35 4.87
CA LEU A 764 -0.13 24.46 4.71
C LEU A 764 -0.54 24.34 3.23
N LYS A 765 -0.58 23.11 2.73
CA LYS A 765 -0.95 22.76 1.36
C LYS A 765 -2.32 22.09 1.26
N PHE A 766 -2.71 21.35 2.28
CA PHE A 766 -3.94 20.58 2.29
C PHE A 766 -4.72 20.85 3.57
N LEU A 767 -6.01 21.16 3.40
CA LEU A 767 -6.92 21.43 4.51
C LEU A 767 -8.20 20.63 4.33
N SER A 768 -8.56 19.86 5.35
CA SER A 768 -9.85 19.17 5.45
C SER A 768 -10.58 19.61 6.70
N ILE A 769 -11.86 19.97 6.57
CA ILE A 769 -12.75 20.27 7.70
C ILE A 769 -14.00 19.41 7.56
N SER A 770 -14.31 18.60 8.57
CA SER A 770 -15.43 17.65 8.49
C SER A 770 -16.27 17.55 9.76
N SER A 771 -17.59 17.38 9.58
CA SER A 771 -18.55 16.95 10.61
C SER A 771 -18.57 17.77 11.91
N GLY A 772 -18.32 19.08 11.86
CA GLY A 772 -18.30 19.98 13.03
C GLY A 772 -19.36 21.09 12.98
N ASP A 773 -19.42 21.89 14.05
CA ASP A 773 -20.43 22.94 14.26
C ASP A 773 -19.99 24.33 13.75
N ILE A 774 -18.91 24.37 12.95
CA ILE A 774 -18.38 25.62 12.41
C ILE A 774 -19.42 26.25 11.48
N ALA A 775 -19.87 27.45 11.86
CA ALA A 775 -20.77 28.28 11.06
C ALA A 775 -20.00 29.34 10.27
N GLU A 776 -18.91 29.88 10.84
CA GLU A 776 -18.15 30.99 10.24
C GLU A 776 -16.64 30.78 10.38
N MET A 777 -15.90 31.27 9.37
CA MET A 777 -14.44 31.38 9.45
C MET A 777 -14.04 32.66 10.18
N ASN A 778 -13.08 32.55 11.09
CA ASN A 778 -12.54 33.69 11.84
C ASN A 778 -12.01 34.80 10.92
N GLU A 779 -12.05 36.06 11.34
CA GLU A 779 -11.48 37.19 10.58
C GLU A 779 -10.02 36.96 10.15
N ARG A 780 -9.19 36.37 11.03
CA ARG A 780 -7.78 36.09 10.73
C ARG A 780 -7.58 35.01 9.67
N PHE A 781 -8.57 34.16 9.44
CA PHE A 781 -8.53 33.14 8.38
C PHE A 781 -8.32 33.77 7.00
N ARG A 782 -8.79 35.01 6.81
CA ARG A 782 -8.68 35.73 5.54
C ARG A 782 -7.24 36.16 5.21
N GLY A 783 -6.37 36.26 6.22
CA GLY A 783 -5.07 36.91 6.10
C GLY A 783 -5.17 38.42 5.90
N ASP A 784 -4.01 39.06 5.78
CA ASP A 784 -3.89 40.50 5.48
C ASP A 784 -3.64 40.69 3.96
N VAL A 785 -3.61 41.93 3.47
CA VAL A 785 -3.43 42.25 2.03
C VAL A 785 -2.18 41.58 1.42
N ASN A 786 -1.16 41.30 2.23
CA ASN A 786 0.11 40.68 1.79
C ASN A 786 0.24 39.19 2.12
N THR A 787 -0.71 38.57 2.83
CA THR A 787 -0.61 37.19 3.31
C THR A 787 -1.83 36.37 2.89
N VAL A 788 -1.61 35.43 1.96
CA VAL A 788 -2.63 34.51 1.44
C VAL A 788 -2.23 33.06 1.70
N TRP A 789 -3.21 32.17 1.68
CA TRP A 789 -2.96 30.73 1.77
C TRP A 789 -2.25 30.20 0.54
N LYS A 790 -1.35 29.23 0.77
CA LYS A 790 -0.71 28.42 -0.27
C LYS A 790 -1.35 27.05 -0.44
N ILE A 791 -2.59 26.91 0.05
CA ILE A 791 -3.40 25.69 0.00
C ILE A 791 -3.71 25.35 -1.46
N GLU A 792 -3.49 24.09 -1.82
CA GLU A 792 -3.68 23.53 -3.16
C GLU A 792 -4.93 22.64 -3.24
N ALA A 793 -5.31 21.97 -2.13
CA ALA A 793 -6.57 21.23 -2.05
C ALA A 793 -7.33 21.50 -0.75
N LEU A 794 -8.65 21.67 -0.89
CA LEU A 794 -9.59 21.92 0.21
C LEU A 794 -10.68 20.84 0.21
N MET A 795 -10.96 20.27 1.38
CA MET A 795 -12.09 19.36 1.57
C MET A 795 -13.01 19.88 2.68
N LEU A 796 -14.30 20.03 2.36
CA LEU A 796 -15.35 20.43 3.28
C LEU A 796 -16.43 19.35 3.26
N GLU A 797 -16.66 18.69 4.39
CA GLU A 797 -17.57 17.54 4.45
C GLU A 797 -18.52 17.62 5.65
N SER A 798 -19.82 17.44 5.42
CA SER A 798 -20.83 17.36 6.48
C SER A 798 -20.84 18.57 7.42
N LEU A 799 -20.72 19.77 6.86
CA LEU A 799 -20.77 21.05 7.60
C LEU A 799 -22.11 21.74 7.32
N SER A 800 -23.09 21.50 8.18
CA SER A 800 -24.47 21.94 7.97
C SER A 800 -24.67 23.45 8.04
N ASN A 801 -23.88 24.16 8.85
CA ASN A 801 -24.06 25.58 9.13
C ASN A 801 -23.01 26.49 8.50
N LEU A 802 -22.02 25.94 7.78
CA LEU A 802 -20.88 26.73 7.30
C LEU A 802 -21.31 27.68 6.17
N GLY A 803 -21.34 28.98 6.48
CA GLY A 803 -21.62 30.05 5.52
C GLY A 803 -20.33 30.72 5.03
N VAL A 804 -19.85 30.34 3.85
CA VAL A 804 -18.67 30.97 3.22
C VAL A 804 -18.92 31.17 1.72
N GLU A 805 -18.57 32.35 1.21
CA GLU A 805 -18.67 32.66 -0.22
C GLU A 805 -17.46 32.15 -1.01
N TRP A 806 -17.71 31.57 -2.19
CA TRP A 806 -16.68 31.09 -3.10
C TRP A 806 -15.68 32.17 -3.51
N LEU A 807 -16.15 33.39 -3.79
CA LEU A 807 -15.30 34.51 -4.19
C LEU A 807 -14.27 34.86 -3.10
N MET A 808 -14.69 34.77 -1.83
CA MET A 808 -13.80 34.97 -0.69
C MET A 808 -12.72 33.88 -0.66
N VAL A 809 -13.10 32.60 -0.83
CA VAL A 809 -12.15 31.47 -0.85
C VAL A 809 -11.14 31.61 -1.98
N GLN A 810 -11.58 31.97 -3.19
CA GLN A 810 -10.67 32.20 -4.32
C GLN A 810 -9.66 33.33 -4.04
N ARG A 811 -10.12 34.41 -3.38
CA ARG A 811 -9.25 35.54 -3.03
C ARG A 811 -8.19 35.16 -2.01
N VAL A 812 -8.58 34.39 -0.98
CA VAL A 812 -7.69 34.06 0.14
C VAL A 812 -6.83 32.82 -0.12
N MET A 813 -7.24 31.95 -1.07
CA MET A 813 -6.54 30.73 -1.46
C MET A 813 -6.29 30.68 -2.98
N PRO A 814 -5.45 31.56 -3.55
CA PRO A 814 -5.24 31.66 -5.01
C PRO A 814 -4.58 30.42 -5.63
N SER A 815 -3.94 29.57 -4.81
CA SER A 815 -3.23 28.35 -5.24
C SER A 815 -4.14 27.12 -5.36
N LEU A 816 -5.44 27.23 -5.05
CA LEU A 816 -6.37 26.10 -5.10
C LEU A 816 -6.43 25.46 -6.48
N ARG A 817 -6.34 24.13 -6.49
CA ARG A 817 -6.46 23.26 -7.67
C ARG A 817 -7.64 22.31 -7.55
N VAL A 818 -7.96 21.88 -6.33
CA VAL A 818 -9.03 20.91 -6.06
C VAL A 818 -9.85 21.38 -4.87
N VAL A 819 -11.17 21.34 -5.00
CA VAL A 819 -12.11 21.59 -3.89
C VAL A 819 -13.14 20.48 -3.88
N ASN A 820 -13.17 19.71 -2.80
CA ASN A 820 -14.16 18.65 -2.57
C ASN A 820 -15.18 19.15 -1.53
N VAL A 821 -16.45 19.21 -1.92
CA VAL A 821 -17.54 19.61 -1.01
C VAL A 821 -18.58 18.51 -0.99
N SER A 822 -18.95 18.03 0.19
CA SER A 822 -20.01 17.06 0.37
C SER A 822 -20.85 17.40 1.60
N TRP A 823 -22.18 17.32 1.49
CA TRP A 823 -23.11 17.53 2.61
C TRP A 823 -22.94 18.90 3.32
N CYS A 824 -22.87 19.98 2.54
CA CYS A 824 -22.72 21.36 3.02
C CYS A 824 -23.80 22.27 2.37
N PRO A 825 -25.03 22.31 2.92
CA PRO A 825 -26.18 22.94 2.27
C PRO A 825 -26.07 24.48 2.15
N GLU A 826 -25.37 25.13 3.07
CA GLU A 826 -25.22 26.60 3.10
C GLU A 826 -24.14 27.13 2.12
N LEU A 827 -23.39 26.26 1.44
CA LEU A 827 -22.33 26.64 0.49
C LEU A 827 -22.82 26.83 -0.94
N GLY A 828 -23.99 27.45 -1.13
CA GLY A 828 -24.65 27.57 -2.43
C GLY A 828 -23.89 28.37 -3.52
N SER A 829 -22.80 29.06 -3.16
CA SER A 829 -21.97 29.82 -4.11
C SER A 829 -20.82 29.01 -4.74
N PHE A 830 -20.57 27.77 -4.28
CA PHE A 830 -19.45 26.96 -4.75
C PHE A 830 -19.72 26.35 -6.14
N PRO A 831 -18.68 26.20 -6.98
CA PRO A 831 -18.80 25.65 -8.34
C PRO A 831 -18.86 24.11 -8.33
N VAL A 832 -19.83 23.54 -7.62
CA VAL A 832 -20.02 22.08 -7.46
C VAL A 832 -21.48 21.73 -7.77
N ASP A 833 -21.71 20.65 -8.52
CA ASP A 833 -23.03 20.31 -9.08
C ASP A 833 -24.10 19.97 -8.03
N ASP A 834 -23.73 19.37 -6.88
CA ASP A 834 -24.65 19.00 -5.78
C ASP A 834 -23.95 19.08 -4.41
N PHE A 835 -23.94 20.28 -3.81
CA PHE A 835 -23.32 20.55 -2.50
C PHE A 835 -24.16 20.07 -1.30
N GLY A 836 -25.46 19.81 -1.49
CA GLY A 836 -26.38 19.46 -0.39
C GLY A 836 -26.43 17.97 -0.03
N PHE A 837 -26.33 17.07 -1.02
CA PHE A 837 -26.64 15.64 -0.78
C PHE A 837 -25.69 14.62 -1.42
N ARG A 838 -25.14 14.85 -2.62
CA ARG A 838 -24.24 13.86 -3.27
C ARG A 838 -22.76 14.21 -3.19
N GLY A 839 -22.44 15.48 -2.97
CA GLY A 839 -21.09 16.01 -2.99
C GLY A 839 -20.50 16.08 -4.40
N GLY A 840 -19.42 16.84 -4.56
CA GLY A 840 -18.73 16.93 -5.83
C GLY A 840 -17.36 17.60 -5.72
N VAL A 841 -16.60 17.49 -6.82
CA VAL A 841 -15.21 17.92 -6.88
C VAL A 841 -15.06 18.97 -7.96
N TRP A 842 -14.70 20.19 -7.56
CA TRP A 842 -14.20 21.21 -8.46
C TRP A 842 -12.71 21.00 -8.70
N LYS A 843 -12.29 21.05 -9.97
CA LYS A 843 -10.88 21.07 -10.37
C LYS A 843 -10.64 22.32 -11.20
N LYS A 844 -9.56 23.05 -10.90
CA LYS A 844 -9.16 24.23 -11.67
C LYS A 844 -8.81 23.79 -13.10
N GLU A 845 -9.45 24.40 -14.09
CA GLU A 845 -9.07 24.19 -15.48
C GLU A 845 -7.67 24.75 -15.71
N GLU A 846 -6.72 23.89 -16.06
CA GLU A 846 -5.45 24.35 -16.62
C GLU A 846 -5.78 24.92 -18.00
N HIS A 847 -5.77 26.26 -18.13
CA HIS A 847 -5.76 26.89 -19.44
C HIS A 847 -4.58 26.28 -20.22
N ARG A 848 -4.90 25.41 -21.18
CA ARG A 848 -4.01 25.06 -22.28
C ARG A 848 -3.86 26.31 -23.14
N SER A 849 -2.97 27.20 -22.71
CA SER A 849 -2.44 28.29 -23.54
C SER A 849 -1.42 27.73 -24.52
#